data_AF-A0A2N2M2P3-F1
#
_entry.id   AF-A0A2N2M2P3-F1
#
_cell.length_a   1.000
_cell.length_b   1.000
_cell.length_c   1.000
_cell.angle_alpha   90.00
_cell.angle_beta   90.00
_cell.angle_gamma   90.00
#
_symmetry.space_group_name_H-M   'P 1'
#
loop_
_entity.id
_entity.type
_entity.pdbx_description
1 polymer ?
#
loop_
_entity_poly.entity_id
_entity_poly.type
_entity_poly.pdbx_seq_one_letter_code
_entity_poly.pdbx_strand_id
1 'polypeptide(L)'
;MTLRNEQKYRSWVEVDLDNFTANLREIKRLIGGTVDFMQTVKADAYGHGAIEISLAALREGARMLGVANADEGIQLRISGIEAPIVILGPSTLSEIPDVIKYNLTPSVSDAAFARALEEQLERSSRTLSVHVEVDTGMGRGGTMHSEAIDLIGHIKTMRHLTLEGIFSHFASSETMTAYNDQQWLLFSGLLAQLQQSGISIPVAHMDNSGAILNYPDQKLQMARPGIMTYGIYPSSDTQNKAVLKPVMSFKTTIVLIKEFPKGYGIGYNRTYITRNKTRVATIPVGYGDGYPFILSNRGEALIRGRRAPVIGRVSMDMCTLDVTHIPDCTVGDEVVLLGRQQNEYISANEIAAKAQTISYEVLCALGKRAPRVFLQKGKTDAVEPRLRRIFVPGEEKSIARIDNIIRHCFQTRTRNEELGDAIYYEMFETLFGKEDRQLELRSCFRYDITISQLPDTAEPRRRSDAYFQLRTHVEYKKTIRSDIFMIGCASDREQLDALIEDEHCEYRWILGGDDLVIERDFTVEKMRIDGEDIPIIEAKKTGRGYEVWCGSDTLKPKINQEVKIEIEILTKKAKRNRTFPVYLLYSANLKNVRAESFFAGRHPRAAISASRGKSINIKISHEEWVFPTSGVIFIWDV
;
A
#
# COMPACT_ATOMS: atom_id res chain seq x y z
N MET A 1 -12.00 -27.20 -8.09
CA MET A 1 -13.12 -26.25 -7.94
C MET A 1 -13.06 -25.32 -9.12
N THR A 2 -14.07 -25.34 -9.99
CA THR A 2 -14.17 -24.43 -11.13
C THR A 2 -14.96 -23.21 -10.70
N LEU A 3 -14.41 -22.00 -10.91
CA LEU A 3 -15.14 -20.74 -10.79
C LEU A 3 -16.30 -20.76 -11.79
N ARG A 4 -17.48 -21.22 -11.35
CA ARG A 4 -18.59 -21.53 -12.26
C ARG A 4 -19.77 -20.58 -12.21
N ASN A 5 -19.70 -19.44 -11.53
CA ASN A 5 -20.74 -18.42 -11.65
C ASN A 5 -20.14 -17.02 -11.61
N GLU A 6 -20.47 -16.24 -12.65
CA GLU A 6 -20.07 -14.86 -12.95
C GLU A 6 -18.63 -14.68 -13.48
N GLN A 7 -18.42 -15.05 -14.75
CA GLN A 7 -17.18 -14.80 -15.48
C GLN A 7 -16.95 -13.30 -15.69
N LYS A 8 -16.19 -12.69 -14.78
CA LYS A 8 -15.92 -11.25 -14.71
C LYS A 8 -14.73 -10.80 -15.58
N TYR A 9 -13.87 -11.71 -16.02
CA TYR A 9 -12.58 -11.41 -16.67
C TYR A 9 -12.42 -12.06 -18.04
N ARG A 10 -11.73 -11.37 -18.97
CA ARG A 10 -11.40 -11.90 -20.31
C ARG A 10 -10.38 -13.05 -20.26
N SER A 11 -9.41 -12.97 -19.36
CA SER A 11 -8.42 -13.99 -19.06
C SER A 11 -8.03 -13.87 -17.58
N TRP A 12 -7.56 -14.96 -16.98
CA TRP A 12 -7.16 -15.00 -15.57
C TRP A 12 -6.08 -16.05 -15.33
N VAL A 13 -5.34 -15.90 -14.24
CA VAL A 13 -4.33 -16.86 -13.78
C VAL A 13 -4.81 -17.48 -12.48
N GLU A 14 -5.10 -18.77 -12.47
CA GLU A 14 -5.35 -19.50 -11.22
C GLU A 14 -4.03 -19.91 -10.58
N VAL A 15 -3.92 -19.72 -9.26
CA VAL A 15 -2.75 -20.06 -8.45
C VAL A 15 -3.20 -20.99 -7.32
N ASP A 16 -2.85 -22.26 -7.42
CA ASP A 16 -3.25 -23.30 -6.45
C ASP A 16 -2.30 -23.33 -5.25
N LEU A 17 -2.72 -22.70 -4.16
CA LEU A 17 -1.92 -22.62 -2.93
C LEU A 17 -1.77 -23.97 -2.25
N ASP A 18 -2.68 -24.93 -2.45
CA ASP A 18 -2.54 -26.27 -1.88
C ASP A 18 -1.43 -27.06 -2.60
N ASN A 19 -1.33 -26.92 -3.93
CA ASN A 19 -0.23 -27.51 -4.69
C ASN A 19 1.09 -26.85 -4.32
N PHE A 20 1.11 -25.52 -4.16
CA PHE A 20 2.30 -24.80 -3.70
C PHE A 20 2.77 -25.30 -2.33
N THR A 21 1.87 -25.38 -1.35
CA THR A 21 2.16 -25.95 -0.03
C THR A 21 2.63 -27.41 -0.11
N ALA A 22 2.03 -28.24 -0.98
CA ALA A 22 2.48 -29.62 -1.17
C ALA A 22 3.93 -29.69 -1.71
N ASN A 23 4.30 -28.79 -2.62
CA ASN A 23 5.67 -28.71 -3.14
C ASN A 23 6.65 -28.26 -2.06
N LEU A 24 6.27 -27.31 -1.20
CA LEU A 24 7.12 -26.92 -0.05
C LEU A 24 7.38 -28.08 0.91
N ARG A 25 6.39 -28.93 1.15
CA ARG A 25 6.56 -30.14 1.97
C ARG A 25 7.49 -31.16 1.31
N GLU A 26 7.40 -31.31 0.00
CA GLU A 26 8.33 -32.14 -0.76
C GLU A 26 9.77 -31.59 -0.70
N ILE A 27 9.94 -30.26 -0.80
CA ILE A 27 11.24 -29.62 -0.64
C ILE A 27 11.82 -29.87 0.75
N LYS A 28 11.03 -29.67 1.82
CA LYS A 28 11.45 -29.98 3.20
C LYS A 28 11.89 -31.43 3.35
N ARG A 29 11.20 -32.37 2.71
CA ARG A 29 11.58 -33.79 2.70
C ARG A 29 12.95 -34.00 2.04
N LEU A 30 13.22 -33.30 0.93
CA LEU A 30 14.48 -33.41 0.19
C LEU A 30 15.66 -32.78 0.95
N ILE A 31 15.49 -31.55 1.45
CA ILE A 31 16.57 -30.84 2.15
C ILE A 31 16.80 -31.39 3.57
N GLY A 32 15.78 -32.00 4.19
CA GLY A 32 15.84 -32.58 5.52
C GLY A 32 15.44 -31.58 6.62
N GLY A 33 15.10 -32.08 7.81
CA GLY A 33 14.50 -31.28 8.88
C GLY A 33 15.44 -30.29 9.59
N THR A 34 16.75 -30.33 9.32
CA THR A 34 17.76 -29.46 9.92
C THR A 34 18.19 -28.31 9.02
N VAL A 35 17.77 -28.31 7.75
CA VAL A 35 18.14 -27.31 6.74
C VAL A 35 17.00 -26.33 6.58
N ASP A 36 17.27 -25.04 6.72
CA ASP A 36 16.28 -23.99 6.48
C ASP A 36 16.04 -23.81 4.97
N PHE A 37 14.98 -23.07 4.62
CA PHE A 37 14.82 -22.62 3.25
C PHE A 37 14.40 -21.15 3.18
N MET A 38 14.95 -20.47 2.17
CA MET A 38 14.53 -19.14 1.75
C MET A 38 13.65 -19.30 0.51
N GLN A 39 12.38 -18.91 0.62
CA GLN A 39 11.50 -18.90 -0.55
C GLN A 39 11.86 -17.74 -1.47
N THR A 40 12.28 -18.05 -2.69
CA THR A 40 12.53 -16.99 -3.68
C THR A 40 11.20 -16.54 -4.32
N VAL A 41 10.85 -15.27 -4.11
CA VAL A 41 9.60 -14.64 -4.59
C VAL A 41 9.86 -13.47 -5.54
N LYS A 42 11.09 -13.34 -6.04
CA LYS A 42 11.44 -12.35 -7.06
C LYS A 42 10.58 -12.45 -8.33
N ALA A 43 10.50 -11.35 -9.07
CA ALA A 43 9.66 -11.20 -10.26
C ALA A 43 8.19 -11.60 -9.99
N ASP A 44 7.60 -11.06 -8.92
CA ASP A 44 6.21 -11.32 -8.55
C ASP A 44 5.92 -12.82 -8.26
N ALA A 45 6.82 -13.46 -7.51
CA ALA A 45 6.85 -14.91 -7.32
C ALA A 45 6.77 -15.67 -8.66
N TYR A 46 7.63 -15.29 -9.61
CA TYR A 46 7.67 -15.86 -10.96
C TYR A 46 6.31 -15.72 -11.66
N GLY A 47 5.65 -14.57 -11.45
CA GLY A 47 4.31 -14.28 -11.96
C GLY A 47 3.14 -14.94 -11.22
N HIS A 48 3.35 -15.61 -10.08
CA HIS A 48 2.29 -16.22 -9.28
C HIS A 48 1.63 -15.25 -8.27
N GLY A 49 2.23 -14.10 -8.00
CA GLY A 49 1.77 -13.15 -6.99
C GLY A 49 2.62 -13.22 -5.72
N ALA A 50 3.52 -12.25 -5.54
CA ALA A 50 4.54 -12.31 -4.50
C ALA A 50 3.99 -12.32 -3.08
N ILE A 51 2.92 -11.57 -2.79
CA ILE A 51 2.40 -11.39 -1.43
C ILE A 51 1.80 -12.70 -0.92
N GLU A 52 0.85 -13.29 -1.65
CA GLU A 52 0.15 -14.50 -1.24
C GLU A 52 1.10 -15.72 -1.19
N ILE A 53 2.03 -15.83 -2.14
CA ILE A 53 3.07 -16.86 -2.12
C ILE A 53 3.99 -16.70 -0.91
N SER A 54 4.40 -15.47 -0.59
CA SER A 54 5.23 -15.20 0.59
C SER A 54 4.51 -15.60 1.87
N LEU A 55 3.24 -15.20 2.04
CA LEU A 55 2.44 -15.56 3.21
C LEU A 55 2.25 -17.08 3.33
N ALA A 56 2.02 -17.77 2.21
CA ALA A 56 1.91 -19.23 2.20
C ALA A 56 3.24 -19.91 2.58
N ALA A 57 4.36 -19.42 2.04
CA ALA A 57 5.68 -19.96 2.32
C ALA A 57 6.11 -19.74 3.77
N LEU A 58 5.87 -18.55 4.34
CA LEU A 58 6.16 -18.24 5.74
C LEU A 58 5.34 -19.11 6.70
N ARG A 59 4.05 -19.36 6.40
CA ARG A 59 3.22 -20.30 7.18
C ARG A 59 3.75 -21.73 7.12
N GLU A 60 4.33 -22.12 5.99
CA GLU A 60 5.02 -23.39 5.82
C GLU A 60 6.50 -23.28 6.23
N GLY A 61 6.89 -22.32 7.08
CA GLY A 61 8.18 -22.29 7.74
C GLY A 61 9.38 -21.85 6.89
N ALA A 62 9.15 -21.07 5.83
CA ALA A 62 10.26 -20.36 5.17
C ALA A 62 10.93 -19.44 6.20
N ARG A 63 12.26 -19.55 6.33
CA ARG A 63 13.02 -18.72 7.29
C ARG A 63 13.19 -17.29 6.78
N MET A 64 13.33 -17.14 5.47
CA MET A 64 13.54 -15.86 4.78
C MET A 64 12.82 -15.84 3.44
N LEU A 65 12.67 -14.65 2.88
CA LEU A 65 12.20 -14.43 1.50
C LEU A 65 13.34 -13.86 0.65
N GLY A 66 13.45 -14.31 -0.60
CA GLY A 66 14.44 -13.82 -1.55
C GLY A 66 13.81 -13.02 -2.68
N VAL A 67 14.20 -11.75 -2.83
CA VAL A 67 13.76 -10.83 -3.90
C VAL A 67 14.93 -10.40 -4.79
N ALA A 68 14.66 -9.78 -5.94
CA ALA A 68 15.71 -9.35 -6.86
C ALA A 68 16.28 -7.96 -6.55
N ASN A 69 15.46 -7.04 -6.02
CA ASN A 69 15.81 -5.63 -5.80
C ASN A 69 15.06 -5.06 -4.59
N ALA A 70 15.36 -3.81 -4.22
CA ALA A 70 14.71 -3.14 -3.10
C ALA A 70 13.20 -2.97 -3.32
N ASP A 71 12.76 -2.60 -4.52
CA ASP A 71 11.34 -2.34 -4.84
C ASP A 71 10.43 -3.54 -4.55
N GLU A 72 10.86 -4.75 -4.92
CA GLU A 72 10.15 -5.98 -4.59
C GLU A 72 10.09 -6.21 -3.07
N GLY A 73 11.16 -5.92 -2.35
CA GLY A 73 11.19 -6.01 -0.88
C GLY A 73 10.27 -4.99 -0.20
N ILE A 74 10.25 -3.76 -0.70
CA ILE A 74 9.36 -2.68 -0.24
C ILE A 74 7.90 -3.09 -0.42
N GLN A 75 7.55 -3.66 -1.57
CA GLN A 75 6.19 -4.13 -1.84
C GLN A 75 5.72 -5.16 -0.79
N LEU A 76 6.59 -6.10 -0.41
CA LEU A 76 6.29 -7.08 0.64
C LEU A 76 6.13 -6.42 2.01
N ARG A 77 7.02 -5.47 2.37
CA ARG A 77 6.96 -4.72 3.63
C ARG A 77 5.67 -3.91 3.76
N ILE A 78 5.30 -3.16 2.73
CA ILE A 78 4.06 -2.37 2.69
C ILE A 78 2.82 -3.29 2.82
N SER A 79 2.94 -4.54 2.36
CA SER A 79 1.88 -5.54 2.49
C SER A 79 1.83 -6.21 3.88
N GLY A 80 2.65 -5.78 4.83
CA GLY A 80 2.67 -6.26 6.22
C GLY A 80 3.56 -7.48 6.46
N ILE A 81 4.48 -7.83 5.55
CA ILE A 81 5.43 -8.93 5.76
C ILE A 81 6.60 -8.44 6.61
N GLU A 82 6.77 -9.04 7.78
CA GLU A 82 7.83 -8.68 8.75
C GLU A 82 9.05 -9.63 8.71
N ALA A 83 8.92 -10.81 8.09
CA ALA A 83 10.01 -11.79 8.00
C ALA A 83 11.26 -11.22 7.29
N PRO A 84 12.47 -11.77 7.51
CA PRO A 84 13.67 -11.33 6.81
C PRO A 84 13.52 -11.42 5.29
N ILE A 85 13.89 -10.35 4.58
CA ILE A 85 13.85 -10.26 3.12
C ILE A 85 15.26 -9.98 2.63
N VAL A 86 15.82 -10.91 1.86
CA VAL A 86 17.16 -10.81 1.28
C VAL A 86 17.05 -10.40 -0.18
N ILE A 87 17.76 -9.33 -0.55
CA ILE A 87 17.94 -8.91 -1.94
C ILE A 87 19.06 -9.77 -2.51
N LEU A 88 18.75 -10.65 -3.47
CA LEU A 88 19.66 -11.67 -4.01
C LEU A 88 20.59 -11.16 -5.12
N GLY A 89 20.43 -9.91 -5.55
CA GLY A 89 21.34 -9.25 -6.47
C GLY A 89 22.14 -8.14 -5.78
N PRO A 90 23.25 -7.68 -6.37
CA PRO A 90 23.96 -6.50 -5.90
C PRO A 90 23.03 -5.28 -5.90
N SER A 91 22.84 -4.67 -4.74
CA SER A 91 22.08 -3.42 -4.63
C SER A 91 22.89 -2.24 -5.15
N THR A 92 22.20 -1.27 -5.74
CA THR A 92 22.80 0.00 -6.17
C THR A 92 22.96 0.94 -4.97
N LEU A 93 23.88 1.92 -5.06
CA LEU A 93 24.06 2.92 -4.01
C LEU A 93 22.79 3.74 -3.74
N SER A 94 21.97 3.97 -4.77
CA SER A 94 20.70 4.70 -4.63
C SER A 94 19.61 3.90 -3.91
N GLU A 95 19.74 2.57 -3.83
CA GLU A 95 18.80 1.72 -3.07
C GLU A 95 19.11 1.73 -1.56
N ILE A 96 20.29 2.17 -1.11
CA ILE A 96 20.70 2.15 0.31
C ILE A 96 19.67 2.81 1.24
N PRO A 97 19.13 4.02 0.96
CA PRO A 97 18.14 4.64 1.83
C PRO A 97 16.88 3.78 2.02
N ASP A 98 16.40 3.15 0.95
CA ASP A 98 15.21 2.29 1.02
C ASP A 98 15.52 0.96 1.71
N VAL A 99 16.69 0.37 1.46
CA VAL A 99 17.18 -0.82 2.15
C VAL A 99 17.19 -0.62 3.68
N ILE A 100 17.71 0.53 4.15
CA ILE A 100 17.74 0.88 5.57
C ILE A 100 16.33 1.19 6.10
N LYS A 101 15.54 1.96 5.36
CA LYS A 101 14.20 2.39 5.77
C LYS A 101 13.27 1.19 5.98
N TYR A 102 13.32 0.22 5.07
CA TYR A 102 12.43 -0.94 5.05
C TYR A 102 13.06 -2.21 5.66
N ASN A 103 14.24 -2.11 6.27
CA ASN A 103 14.94 -3.22 6.91
C ASN A 103 15.05 -4.45 5.98
N LEU A 104 15.62 -4.23 4.80
CA LEU A 104 15.93 -5.28 3.82
C LEU A 104 17.38 -5.72 4.01
N THR A 105 17.68 -7.01 3.88
CA THR A 105 19.04 -7.56 3.96
C THR A 105 19.69 -7.51 2.57
N PRO A 106 20.64 -6.60 2.29
CA PRO A 106 21.27 -6.53 0.98
C PRO A 106 22.32 -7.63 0.80
N SER A 107 22.55 -8.00 -0.46
CA SER A 107 23.74 -8.76 -0.85
C SER A 107 24.92 -7.81 -1.07
N VAL A 108 26.05 -8.10 -0.42
CA VAL A 108 27.28 -7.32 -0.53
C VAL A 108 28.26 -8.09 -1.42
N SER A 109 28.69 -7.46 -2.51
CA SER A 109 29.63 -8.02 -3.48
C SER A 109 30.98 -7.30 -3.53
N ASP A 110 31.08 -6.12 -2.93
CA ASP A 110 32.30 -5.31 -2.95
C ASP A 110 32.42 -4.40 -1.72
N ALA A 111 33.65 -3.94 -1.46
CA ALA A 111 33.95 -3.13 -0.29
C ALA A 111 33.45 -1.68 -0.39
N ALA A 112 33.26 -1.14 -1.60
CA ALA A 112 32.77 0.23 -1.78
C ALA A 112 31.29 0.33 -1.39
N PHE A 113 30.46 -0.62 -1.81
CA PHE A 113 29.08 -0.73 -1.37
C PHE A 113 28.98 -0.93 0.15
N ALA A 114 29.80 -1.84 0.72
CA ALA A 114 29.83 -2.09 2.16
C ALA A 114 30.13 -0.81 2.97
N ARG A 115 31.14 -0.03 2.55
CA ARG A 115 31.48 1.25 3.20
C ARG A 115 30.36 2.27 3.09
N ALA A 116 29.77 2.44 1.91
CA ALA A 116 28.67 3.38 1.71
C ALA A 116 27.44 3.03 2.57
N LEU A 117 27.16 1.74 2.74
CA LEU A 117 26.08 1.26 3.61
C LEU A 117 26.39 1.52 5.10
N GLU A 118 27.61 1.21 5.56
CA GLU A 118 28.06 1.47 6.93
C GLU A 118 27.95 2.97 7.28
N GLU A 119 28.41 3.86 6.39
CA GLU A 119 28.35 5.31 6.62
C GLU A 119 26.91 5.83 6.79
N GLN A 120 25.95 5.29 6.05
CA GLN A 120 24.54 5.67 6.17
C GLN A 120 23.88 5.07 7.43
N LEU A 121 24.28 3.86 7.81
CA LEU A 121 23.82 3.24 9.05
C LEU A 121 24.35 3.95 10.29
N GLU A 122 25.61 4.39 10.27
CA GLU A 122 26.19 5.20 11.34
C GLU A 122 25.42 6.51 11.53
N ARG A 123 25.12 7.23 10.43
CA ARG A 123 24.32 8.48 10.47
C ARG A 123 22.91 8.29 11.01
N SER A 124 22.32 7.11 10.78
CA SER A 124 20.98 6.78 11.25
C SER A 124 20.95 6.03 12.58
N SER A 125 22.12 5.73 13.17
CA SER A 125 22.27 4.94 14.40
C SER A 125 21.52 3.60 14.35
N ARG A 126 21.53 2.95 13.18
CA ARG A 126 20.90 1.65 12.93
C ARG A 126 21.95 0.59 12.67
N THR A 127 21.58 -0.68 12.87
CA THR A 127 22.35 -1.82 12.40
C THR A 127 21.56 -2.59 11.37
N LEU A 128 22.25 -3.28 10.45
CA LEU A 128 21.61 -4.06 9.40
C LEU A 128 22.36 -5.36 9.16
N SER A 129 21.60 -6.44 8.95
CA SER A 129 22.18 -7.71 8.52
C SER A 129 22.53 -7.67 7.03
N VAL A 130 23.61 -8.32 6.65
CA VAL A 130 24.06 -8.44 5.27
C VAL A 130 24.41 -9.88 4.92
N HIS A 131 24.21 -10.23 3.65
CA HIS A 131 24.71 -11.47 3.08
C HIS A 131 25.84 -11.18 2.10
N VAL A 132 26.95 -11.90 2.16
CA VAL A 132 28.04 -11.77 1.17
C VAL A 132 27.78 -12.73 0.02
N GLU A 133 27.61 -12.20 -1.19
CA GLU A 133 27.57 -13.03 -2.42
C GLU A 133 29.00 -13.29 -2.88
N VAL A 134 29.31 -14.54 -3.21
CA VAL A 134 30.61 -14.99 -3.69
C VAL A 134 30.46 -15.61 -5.07
N ASP A 135 31.20 -15.10 -6.03
CA ASP A 135 31.29 -15.69 -7.37
C ASP A 135 32.28 -16.85 -7.37
N THR A 136 31.75 -18.05 -7.60
CA THR A 136 32.51 -19.30 -7.74
C THR A 136 32.54 -19.82 -9.17
N GLY A 137 31.96 -19.08 -10.13
CA GLY A 137 31.85 -19.49 -11.52
C GLY A 137 30.54 -19.11 -12.22
N MET A 138 29.65 -18.35 -11.57
CA MET A 138 28.45 -17.85 -12.26
C MET A 138 28.81 -16.68 -13.20
N GLY A 139 29.83 -15.90 -12.85
CA GLY A 139 30.30 -14.75 -13.64
C GLY A 139 29.29 -13.60 -13.69
N ARG A 140 28.49 -13.40 -12.63
CA ARG A 140 27.34 -12.47 -12.65
C ARG A 140 27.35 -11.43 -11.54
N GLY A 141 27.56 -11.86 -10.31
CA GLY A 141 27.50 -11.05 -9.10
C GLY A 141 28.29 -11.73 -8.00
N GLY A 142 28.53 -11.02 -6.90
CA GLY A 142 29.40 -11.46 -5.83
C GLY A 142 30.85 -11.03 -6.00
N THR A 143 31.56 -11.02 -4.87
CA THR A 143 33.01 -10.87 -4.85
C THR A 143 33.65 -12.14 -5.40
N MET A 144 34.81 -12.03 -6.07
CA MET A 144 35.53 -13.21 -6.52
C MET A 144 35.89 -14.09 -5.31
N HIS A 145 35.74 -15.42 -5.44
CA HIS A 145 36.07 -16.34 -4.34
C HIS A 145 37.48 -16.15 -3.76
N SER A 146 38.45 -15.67 -4.58
CA SER A 146 39.81 -15.36 -4.17
C SER A 146 39.94 -14.11 -3.30
N GLU A 147 38.97 -13.20 -3.37
CA GLU A 147 38.94 -11.90 -2.67
C GLU A 147 37.96 -11.93 -1.48
N ALA A 148 37.14 -12.97 -1.38
CA ALA A 148 36.05 -13.07 -0.42
C ALA A 148 36.53 -12.99 1.05
N ILE A 149 37.67 -13.59 1.39
CA ILE A 149 38.24 -13.53 2.74
C ILE A 149 38.54 -12.07 3.13
N ASP A 150 39.16 -11.31 2.24
CA ASP A 150 39.54 -9.92 2.51
C ASP A 150 38.30 -9.03 2.68
N LEU A 151 37.29 -9.21 1.81
CA LEU A 151 36.02 -8.49 1.92
C LEU A 151 35.30 -8.82 3.24
N ILE A 152 35.19 -10.11 3.58
CA ILE A 152 34.56 -10.55 4.83
C ILE A 152 35.31 -10.01 6.05
N GLY A 153 36.65 -10.03 6.00
CA GLY A 153 37.50 -9.42 7.01
C GLY A 153 37.20 -7.93 7.18
N HIS A 154 37.05 -7.20 6.08
CA HIS A 154 36.70 -5.77 6.11
C HIS A 154 35.31 -5.53 6.72
N ILE A 155 34.28 -6.27 6.28
CA ILE A 155 32.91 -6.16 6.80
C ILE A 155 32.87 -6.45 8.32
N LYS A 156 33.65 -7.41 8.81
CA LYS A 156 33.71 -7.74 10.25
C LYS A 156 34.24 -6.58 11.12
N THR A 157 34.97 -5.63 10.54
CA THR A 157 35.42 -4.43 11.26
C THR A 157 34.37 -3.32 11.33
N MET A 158 33.30 -3.42 10.55
CA MET A 158 32.22 -2.45 10.49
C MET A 158 31.23 -2.69 11.65
N ARG A 159 30.84 -1.64 12.37
CA ARG A 159 30.09 -1.75 13.63
C ARG A 159 28.60 -1.83 13.41
N HIS A 160 28.11 -1.32 12.28
CA HIS A 160 26.68 -1.27 11.98
C HIS A 160 26.23 -2.37 11.02
N LEU A 161 27.16 -3.14 10.45
CA LEU A 161 26.87 -4.32 9.66
C LEU A 161 26.97 -5.60 10.48
N THR A 162 25.94 -6.44 10.42
CA THR A 162 25.96 -7.80 10.95
C THR A 162 26.13 -8.79 9.80
N LEU A 163 27.25 -9.51 9.77
CA LEU A 163 27.48 -10.57 8.79
C LEU A 163 26.61 -11.79 9.13
N GLU A 164 25.39 -11.82 8.59
CA GLU A 164 24.40 -12.87 8.84
C GLU A 164 24.59 -14.07 7.92
N GLY A 165 24.93 -13.82 6.64
CA GLY A 165 24.96 -14.87 5.64
C GLY A 165 26.09 -14.75 4.61
N ILE A 166 26.34 -15.88 3.96
CA ILE A 166 27.26 -16.00 2.82
C ILE A 166 26.66 -16.96 1.80
N PHE A 167 26.77 -16.64 0.51
CA PHE A 167 26.21 -17.49 -0.52
C PHE A 167 26.94 -17.46 -1.84
N SER A 168 26.71 -18.51 -2.63
CA SER A 168 27.07 -18.56 -4.04
C SER A 168 25.90 -19.10 -4.87
N HIS A 169 26.08 -19.23 -6.18
CA HIS A 169 25.06 -19.72 -7.10
C HIS A 169 25.66 -20.66 -8.14
N PHE A 170 25.11 -21.87 -8.26
CA PHE A 170 25.48 -22.78 -9.34
C PHE A 170 25.07 -22.25 -10.71
N ALA A 171 25.96 -22.36 -11.68
CA ALA A 171 25.73 -21.94 -13.05
C ALA A 171 24.93 -22.95 -13.87
N SER A 172 25.06 -24.23 -13.58
CA SER A 172 24.47 -25.31 -14.39
C SER A 172 23.84 -26.41 -13.55
N SER A 173 23.27 -26.06 -12.40
CA SER A 173 22.67 -27.00 -11.44
C SER A 173 21.56 -27.90 -11.98
N GLU A 174 20.99 -27.58 -13.13
CA GLU A 174 19.91 -28.35 -13.77
C GLU A 174 20.41 -29.68 -14.37
N THR A 175 21.73 -29.78 -14.57
CA THR A 175 22.44 -30.98 -15.03
C THR A 175 23.64 -31.26 -14.13
N MET A 176 24.11 -32.51 -14.10
CA MET A 176 25.29 -32.89 -13.33
C MET A 176 26.55 -32.69 -14.18
N THR A 177 27.45 -31.81 -13.77
CA THR A 177 28.65 -31.44 -14.54
C THR A 177 29.84 -31.21 -13.63
N ALA A 178 31.05 -31.52 -14.11
CA ALA A 178 32.30 -31.27 -13.38
C ALA A 178 32.51 -29.79 -13.00
N TYR A 179 31.89 -28.87 -13.76
CA TYR A 179 31.95 -27.44 -13.45
C TYR A 179 31.21 -27.10 -12.15
N ASN A 180 30.03 -27.69 -11.92
CA ASN A 180 29.32 -27.51 -10.66
C ASN A 180 30.14 -28.07 -9.48
N ASP A 181 30.79 -29.23 -9.65
CA ASP A 181 31.67 -29.80 -8.61
C ASP A 181 32.83 -28.84 -8.28
N GLN A 182 33.40 -28.18 -9.28
CA GLN A 182 34.41 -27.15 -9.08
C GLN A 182 33.85 -25.94 -8.30
N GLN A 183 32.65 -25.44 -8.66
CA GLN A 183 32.01 -24.35 -7.92
C GLN A 183 31.80 -24.71 -6.45
N TRP A 184 31.35 -25.94 -6.18
CA TRP A 184 31.18 -26.45 -4.82
C TRP A 184 32.49 -26.52 -4.05
N LEU A 185 33.57 -27.05 -4.67
CA LEU A 185 34.88 -27.12 -4.03
C LEU A 185 35.42 -25.73 -3.66
N LEU A 186 35.24 -24.73 -4.53
CA LEU A 186 35.62 -23.34 -4.23
C LEU A 186 34.81 -22.78 -3.05
N PHE A 187 33.49 -22.97 -3.05
CA PHE A 187 32.63 -22.43 -1.99
C PHE A 187 32.87 -23.12 -0.65
N SER A 188 32.85 -24.46 -0.62
CA SER A 188 33.08 -25.24 0.60
C SER A 188 34.49 -25.04 1.16
N GLY A 189 35.50 -24.91 0.29
CA GLY A 189 36.87 -24.57 0.66
C GLY A 189 36.96 -23.19 1.33
N LEU A 190 36.28 -22.17 0.79
CA LEU A 190 36.19 -20.84 1.39
C LEU A 190 35.54 -20.91 2.79
N LEU A 191 34.44 -21.64 2.94
CA LEU A 191 33.78 -21.81 4.25
C LEU A 191 34.72 -22.45 5.28
N ALA A 192 35.49 -23.47 4.88
CA ALA A 192 36.47 -24.10 5.74
C ALA A 192 37.60 -23.13 6.16
N GLN A 193 38.09 -22.30 5.23
CA GLN A 193 39.10 -21.28 5.52
C GLN A 193 38.59 -20.20 6.49
N LEU A 194 37.36 -19.74 6.32
CA LEU A 194 36.71 -18.80 7.25
C LEU A 194 36.59 -19.40 8.65
N GLN A 195 36.17 -20.66 8.75
CA GLN A 195 36.08 -21.36 10.03
C GLN A 195 37.45 -21.51 10.72
N GLN A 196 38.49 -21.88 9.96
CA GLN A 196 39.88 -21.95 10.48
C GLN A 196 40.40 -20.59 10.96
N SER A 197 39.90 -19.50 10.36
CA SER A 197 40.23 -18.12 10.73
C SER A 197 39.37 -17.60 11.91
N GLY A 198 38.57 -18.46 12.54
CA GLY A 198 37.68 -18.09 13.65
C GLY A 198 36.51 -17.19 13.23
N ILE A 199 36.14 -17.20 11.95
CA ILE A 199 34.98 -16.47 11.42
C ILE A 199 33.84 -17.47 11.25
N SER A 200 32.82 -17.34 12.09
CA SER A 200 31.57 -18.10 11.99
C SER A 200 30.51 -17.25 11.30
N ILE A 201 29.95 -17.74 10.20
CA ILE A 201 28.83 -17.10 9.49
C ILE A 201 27.57 -17.97 9.73
N PRO A 202 26.49 -17.42 10.32
CA PRO A 202 25.33 -18.22 10.74
C PRO A 202 24.63 -18.96 9.59
N VAL A 203 24.54 -18.35 8.41
CA VAL A 203 23.76 -18.91 7.30
C VAL A 203 24.61 -18.98 6.03
N ALA A 204 25.10 -20.17 5.68
CA ALA A 204 25.62 -20.43 4.33
C ALA A 204 24.52 -21.03 3.45
N HIS A 205 24.45 -20.61 2.19
CA HIS A 205 23.50 -21.16 1.23
C HIS A 205 24.03 -21.16 -0.20
N MET A 206 23.79 -22.22 -0.97
CA MET A 206 24.20 -22.30 -2.39
C MET A 206 23.09 -22.91 -3.26
N ASP A 207 22.40 -23.90 -2.71
CA ASP A 207 21.43 -24.74 -3.41
C ASP A 207 20.25 -23.95 -3.97
N ASN A 208 20.15 -23.92 -5.30
CA ASN A 208 18.95 -23.54 -6.02
C ASN A 208 18.10 -24.80 -6.31
N SER A 209 17.01 -24.66 -7.06
CA SER A 209 16.09 -25.79 -7.33
C SER A 209 16.76 -26.98 -8.04
N GLY A 210 17.71 -26.73 -8.94
CA GLY A 210 18.46 -27.79 -9.61
C GLY A 210 19.37 -28.53 -8.63
N ALA A 211 20.06 -27.78 -7.77
CA ALA A 211 21.00 -28.34 -6.82
C ALA A 211 20.33 -29.21 -5.75
N ILE A 212 19.15 -28.79 -5.25
CA ILE A 212 18.34 -29.60 -4.32
C ILE A 212 18.05 -30.99 -4.89
N LEU A 213 17.87 -31.11 -6.21
CA LEU A 213 17.54 -32.38 -6.88
C LEU A 213 18.78 -33.16 -7.31
N ASN A 214 19.85 -32.48 -7.72
CA ASN A 214 21.02 -33.11 -8.33
C ASN A 214 22.19 -33.34 -7.36
N TYR A 215 22.28 -32.58 -6.28
CA TYR A 215 23.38 -32.65 -5.31
C TYR A 215 22.85 -32.72 -3.86
N PRO A 216 22.03 -33.74 -3.51
CA PRO A 216 21.38 -33.84 -2.21
C PRO A 216 22.37 -33.95 -1.03
N ASP A 217 23.63 -34.28 -1.28
CA ASP A 217 24.67 -34.42 -0.25
C ASP A 217 25.40 -33.10 0.06
N GLN A 218 25.24 -32.06 -0.77
CA GLN A 218 25.93 -30.77 -0.63
C GLN A 218 25.14 -29.78 0.26
N LYS A 219 24.67 -30.25 1.42
CA LYS A 219 23.77 -29.48 2.29
C LYS A 219 24.52 -28.40 3.06
N LEU A 220 23.96 -27.19 3.04
CA LEU A 220 24.37 -26.06 3.86
C LEU A 220 23.27 -25.72 4.89
N GLN A 221 23.40 -24.60 5.59
CA GLN A 221 22.40 -24.19 6.59
C GLN A 221 21.05 -23.85 5.97
N MET A 222 21.03 -23.38 4.71
CA MET A 222 19.80 -23.00 4.04
C MET A 222 19.83 -23.28 2.53
N ALA A 223 18.68 -23.69 1.98
CA ALA A 223 18.45 -23.83 0.53
C ALA A 223 17.60 -22.67 -0.02
N ARG A 224 17.68 -22.40 -1.32
CA ARG A 224 16.92 -21.34 -2.03
C ARG A 224 16.04 -21.94 -3.14
N PRO A 225 14.99 -22.69 -2.79
CA PRO A 225 14.08 -23.22 -3.78
C PRO A 225 13.31 -22.08 -4.48
N GLY A 226 13.14 -22.23 -5.79
CA GLY A 226 12.47 -21.27 -6.65
C GLY A 226 11.50 -21.99 -7.58
N ILE A 227 11.93 -22.30 -8.81
CA ILE A 227 11.05 -22.89 -9.84
C ILE A 227 10.33 -24.17 -9.37
N MET A 228 11.00 -25.02 -8.58
CA MET A 228 10.41 -26.28 -8.10
C MET A 228 9.26 -26.07 -7.12
N THR A 229 9.25 -24.95 -6.38
CA THR A 229 8.15 -24.59 -5.46
C THR A 229 6.84 -24.37 -6.23
N TYR A 230 6.95 -23.94 -7.49
CA TYR A 230 5.83 -23.71 -8.39
C TYR A 230 5.41 -24.95 -9.21
N GLY A 231 5.98 -26.11 -8.87
CA GLY A 231 5.59 -27.38 -9.47
C GLY A 231 6.30 -27.71 -10.77
N ILE A 232 7.43 -27.06 -11.05
CA ILE A 232 8.13 -27.14 -12.33
C ILE A 232 9.54 -27.65 -12.11
N TYR A 233 9.88 -28.72 -12.84
CA TYR A 233 11.21 -29.30 -12.84
C TYR A 233 12.19 -28.41 -13.62
N PRO A 234 13.39 -28.13 -13.07
CA PRO A 234 14.41 -27.34 -13.76
C PRO A 234 14.83 -27.93 -15.11
N SER A 235 14.92 -29.26 -15.21
CA SER A 235 15.23 -29.97 -16.46
C SER A 235 14.43 -31.28 -16.60
N SER A 236 14.39 -31.85 -17.81
CA SER A 236 13.83 -33.18 -18.06
C SER A 236 14.43 -34.25 -17.15
N ASP A 237 15.73 -34.16 -16.90
CA ASP A 237 16.49 -35.19 -16.20
C ASP A 237 16.19 -35.22 -14.68
N THR A 238 15.51 -34.19 -14.18
CA THR A 238 15.11 -34.06 -12.77
C THR A 238 13.67 -34.52 -12.50
N GLN A 239 12.89 -34.87 -13.52
CA GLN A 239 11.44 -35.16 -13.38
C GLN A 239 11.10 -36.30 -12.41
N ASN A 240 11.99 -37.28 -12.25
CA ASN A 240 11.77 -38.44 -11.38
C ASN A 240 12.38 -38.28 -9.97
N LYS A 241 12.91 -37.10 -9.64
CA LYS A 241 13.64 -36.86 -8.39
C LYS A 241 12.79 -36.27 -7.27
N ALA A 242 11.57 -35.84 -7.58
CA ALA A 242 10.62 -35.27 -6.63
C ALA A 242 9.18 -35.52 -7.10
N VAL A 243 8.21 -35.26 -6.23
CA VAL A 243 6.79 -35.21 -6.61
C VAL A 243 6.31 -33.76 -6.60
N LEU A 244 6.44 -33.10 -7.75
CA LEU A 244 6.03 -31.70 -7.92
C LEU A 244 4.64 -31.58 -8.55
N LYS A 245 3.82 -30.67 -8.01
CA LYS A 245 2.46 -30.38 -8.44
C LYS A 245 2.38 -28.98 -9.05
N PRO A 246 1.91 -28.83 -10.30
CA PRO A 246 1.78 -27.53 -10.95
C PRO A 246 0.93 -26.55 -10.13
N VAL A 247 1.40 -25.32 -9.98
CA VAL A 247 0.73 -24.28 -9.18
C VAL A 247 -0.09 -23.32 -10.05
N MET A 248 0.44 -22.90 -11.21
CA MET A 248 -0.22 -21.95 -12.11
C MET A 248 -1.12 -22.64 -13.14
N SER A 249 -2.26 -22.01 -13.46
CA SER A 249 -2.99 -22.23 -14.70
C SER A 249 -3.38 -20.89 -15.33
N PHE A 250 -3.10 -20.70 -16.62
CA PHE A 250 -3.52 -19.51 -17.36
C PHE A 250 -4.69 -19.84 -18.28
N LYS A 251 -5.79 -19.11 -18.12
CA LYS A 251 -7.09 -19.44 -18.71
C LYS A 251 -7.76 -18.23 -19.35
N THR A 252 -8.67 -18.51 -20.28
CA THR A 252 -9.50 -17.54 -20.98
C THR A 252 -10.78 -18.21 -21.47
N THR A 253 -11.57 -17.53 -22.30
CA THR A 253 -12.77 -18.08 -22.93
C THR A 253 -12.78 -17.85 -24.42
N ILE A 254 -13.55 -18.67 -25.12
CA ILE A 254 -13.87 -18.42 -26.53
C ILE A 254 -14.79 -17.20 -26.62
N VAL A 255 -14.40 -16.18 -27.40
CA VAL A 255 -15.22 -14.97 -27.63
C VAL A 255 -15.93 -14.97 -28.99
N LEU A 256 -15.45 -15.76 -29.94
CA LEU A 256 -16.04 -15.85 -31.28
C LEU A 256 -15.70 -17.20 -31.91
N ILE A 257 -16.65 -17.77 -32.65
CA ILE A 257 -16.41 -18.93 -33.51
C ILE A 257 -16.88 -18.61 -34.93
N LYS A 258 -16.06 -18.96 -35.92
CA LYS A 258 -16.39 -18.79 -37.34
C LYS A 258 -15.97 -20.02 -38.13
N GLU A 259 -16.70 -20.32 -39.20
CA GLU A 259 -16.27 -21.27 -40.21
C GLU A 259 -15.61 -20.56 -41.38
N PHE A 260 -14.48 -21.07 -41.84
CA PHE A 260 -13.74 -20.56 -42.98
C PHE A 260 -13.70 -21.63 -44.09
N PRO A 261 -13.91 -21.24 -45.37
CA PRO A 261 -13.75 -22.14 -46.50
C PRO A 261 -12.28 -22.44 -46.75
N LYS A 262 -11.99 -23.51 -47.50
CA LYS A 262 -10.65 -23.84 -47.99
C LYS A 262 -10.03 -22.65 -48.74
N GLY A 263 -8.74 -22.40 -48.54
CA GLY A 263 -7.96 -21.35 -49.21
C GLY A 263 -8.00 -19.97 -48.54
N TYR A 264 -8.73 -19.84 -47.43
CA TYR A 264 -8.83 -18.57 -46.70
C TYR A 264 -7.64 -18.34 -45.76
N GLY A 265 -7.18 -17.09 -45.66
CA GLY A 265 -6.07 -16.72 -44.78
C GLY A 265 -6.51 -16.33 -43.37
N ILE A 266 -5.76 -16.75 -42.36
CA ILE A 266 -6.03 -16.48 -40.95
C ILE A 266 -4.88 -15.64 -40.33
N GLY A 267 -5.25 -14.58 -39.61
CA GLY A 267 -4.34 -13.69 -38.90
C GLY A 267 -3.50 -12.77 -39.80
N TYR A 268 -2.62 -11.99 -39.17
CA TYR A 268 -1.72 -11.07 -39.88
C TYR A 268 -0.87 -11.78 -40.93
N ASN A 269 -0.68 -11.11 -42.06
CA ASN A 269 0.08 -11.59 -43.23
C ASN A 269 -0.40 -12.93 -43.79
N ARG A 270 -1.59 -13.41 -43.40
CA ARG A 270 -2.17 -14.68 -43.88
C ARG A 270 -1.20 -15.86 -43.74
N THR A 271 -0.43 -15.89 -42.65
CA THR A 271 0.60 -16.92 -42.42
C THR A 271 0.04 -18.34 -42.30
N TYR A 272 -1.26 -18.47 -42.02
CA TYR A 272 -1.99 -19.72 -42.12
C TYR A 272 -3.04 -19.63 -43.23
N ILE A 273 -3.01 -20.59 -44.14
CA ILE A 273 -4.04 -20.77 -45.18
C ILE A 273 -4.76 -22.07 -44.89
N THR A 274 -6.09 -21.99 -44.75
CA THR A 274 -6.94 -23.16 -44.49
C THR A 274 -6.84 -24.18 -45.62
N ARG A 275 -6.56 -25.44 -45.28
CA ARG A 275 -6.43 -26.53 -46.26
C ARG A 275 -7.78 -27.18 -46.62
N ASN A 276 -8.74 -27.10 -45.70
CA ASN A 276 -10.10 -27.62 -45.81
C ASN A 276 -11.07 -26.59 -45.21
N LYS A 277 -12.38 -26.92 -45.16
CA LYS A 277 -13.31 -26.17 -44.32
C LYS A 277 -12.82 -26.25 -42.87
N THR A 278 -12.55 -25.11 -42.24
CA THR A 278 -11.93 -25.02 -40.92
C THR A 278 -12.80 -24.20 -39.98
N ARG A 279 -13.09 -24.75 -38.79
CA ARG A 279 -13.79 -24.05 -37.72
C ARG A 279 -12.76 -23.40 -36.81
N VAL A 280 -12.87 -22.09 -36.63
CA VAL A 280 -11.87 -21.28 -35.93
C VAL A 280 -12.50 -20.59 -34.73
N ALA A 281 -11.93 -20.82 -33.55
CA ALA A 281 -12.26 -20.09 -32.33
C ALA A 281 -11.29 -18.91 -32.16
N THR A 282 -11.80 -17.75 -31.74
CA THR A 282 -10.99 -16.60 -31.31
C THR A 282 -11.03 -16.51 -29.80
N ILE A 283 -9.87 -16.29 -29.19
CA ILE A 283 -9.73 -16.05 -27.74
C ILE A 283 -9.10 -14.66 -27.48
N PRO A 284 -9.49 -13.96 -26.41
CA PRO A 284 -9.06 -12.60 -26.08
C PRO A 284 -7.74 -12.60 -25.31
N VAL A 285 -6.73 -13.29 -25.85
CA VAL A 285 -5.38 -13.36 -25.30
C VAL A 285 -4.36 -13.20 -26.42
N GLY A 286 -3.38 -12.34 -26.21
CA GLY A 286 -2.24 -12.16 -27.12
C GLY A 286 -0.92 -11.88 -26.40
N TYR A 287 0.06 -11.37 -27.14
CA TYR A 287 1.38 -11.07 -26.57
C TYR A 287 1.38 -9.91 -25.57
N GLY A 288 0.38 -9.03 -25.60
CA GLY A 288 0.14 -8.01 -24.57
C GLY A 288 -0.25 -8.60 -23.21
N ASP A 289 -0.80 -9.81 -23.20
CA ASP A 289 -1.11 -10.59 -21.99
C ASP A 289 0.06 -11.49 -21.58
N GLY A 290 1.13 -11.54 -22.39
CA GLY A 290 2.29 -12.38 -22.17
C GLY A 290 2.29 -13.70 -22.95
N TYR A 291 1.30 -13.96 -23.80
CA TYR A 291 1.29 -15.17 -24.63
C TYR A 291 2.21 -14.97 -25.85
N PRO A 292 3.37 -15.65 -25.93
CA PRO A 292 4.46 -15.24 -26.81
C PRO A 292 4.09 -15.24 -28.30
N PHE A 293 4.52 -14.19 -29.02
CA PHE A 293 4.34 -14.10 -30.48
C PHE A 293 4.96 -15.30 -31.22
N ILE A 294 6.08 -15.83 -30.71
CA ILE A 294 6.79 -16.99 -31.29
C ILE A 294 5.94 -18.27 -31.33
N LEU A 295 4.86 -18.34 -30.55
CA LEU A 295 3.89 -19.44 -30.58
C LEU A 295 2.90 -19.35 -31.77
N SER A 296 3.02 -18.34 -32.63
CA SER A 296 2.27 -18.26 -33.90
C SER A 296 2.46 -19.55 -34.72
N ASN A 297 1.35 -20.22 -35.07
CA ASN A 297 1.33 -21.51 -35.76
C ASN A 297 2.04 -22.68 -35.04
N ARG A 298 2.35 -22.55 -33.74
CA ARG A 298 3.12 -23.55 -32.97
C ARG A 298 2.52 -23.86 -31.60
N GLY A 299 1.86 -22.87 -31.00
CA GLY A 299 1.20 -23.00 -29.70
C GLY A 299 -0.05 -23.86 -29.77
N GLU A 300 -0.55 -24.26 -28.60
CA GLU A 300 -1.78 -25.02 -28.44
C GLU A 300 -2.53 -24.52 -27.21
N ALA A 301 -3.82 -24.82 -27.16
CA ALA A 301 -4.66 -24.61 -25.99
C ALA A 301 -5.51 -25.85 -25.72
N LEU A 302 -6.02 -26.02 -24.50
CA LEU A 302 -6.99 -27.06 -24.17
C LEU A 302 -8.41 -26.50 -24.19
N ILE A 303 -9.30 -27.15 -24.91
CA ILE A 303 -10.74 -26.85 -24.97
C ILE A 303 -11.49 -28.16 -24.80
N ARG A 304 -12.32 -28.26 -23.76
CA ARG A 304 -13.07 -29.49 -23.39
C ARG A 304 -12.17 -30.73 -23.29
N GLY A 305 -10.94 -30.56 -22.77
CA GLY A 305 -9.97 -31.63 -22.60
C GLY A 305 -9.31 -32.10 -23.89
N ARG A 306 -9.39 -31.33 -24.98
CA ARG A 306 -8.73 -31.62 -26.26
C ARG A 306 -7.78 -30.48 -26.65
N ARG A 307 -6.62 -30.81 -27.22
CA ARG A 307 -5.66 -29.84 -27.75
C ARG A 307 -6.18 -29.19 -29.03
N ALA A 308 -6.13 -27.87 -29.10
CA ALA A 308 -6.49 -27.04 -30.24
C ALA A 308 -5.27 -26.19 -30.65
N PRO A 309 -4.75 -26.34 -31.88
CA PRO A 309 -3.55 -25.61 -32.30
C PRO A 309 -3.86 -24.14 -32.58
N VAL A 310 -2.90 -23.27 -32.24
CA VAL A 310 -2.90 -21.87 -32.65
C VAL A 310 -2.65 -21.80 -34.16
N ILE A 311 -3.53 -21.11 -34.89
CA ILE A 311 -3.42 -20.91 -36.32
C ILE A 311 -3.37 -19.42 -36.65
N GLY A 312 -2.47 -19.04 -37.55
CA GLY A 312 -2.14 -17.66 -37.85
C GLY A 312 -1.19 -17.04 -36.82
N ARG A 313 -0.91 -15.74 -37.00
CA ARG A 313 -0.08 -14.98 -36.06
C ARG A 313 -0.87 -14.64 -34.80
N VAL A 314 -0.23 -14.80 -33.64
CA VAL A 314 -0.69 -14.23 -32.37
C VAL A 314 -0.66 -12.70 -32.48
N SER A 315 -1.78 -12.04 -32.20
CA SER A 315 -1.91 -10.58 -32.18
C SER A 315 -1.64 -10.04 -30.77
N MET A 316 -1.70 -8.71 -30.59
CA MET A 316 -1.47 -8.09 -29.28
C MET A 316 -2.43 -8.59 -28.21
N ASP A 317 -3.71 -8.69 -28.53
CA ASP A 317 -4.78 -8.95 -27.55
C ASP A 317 -5.64 -10.17 -27.89
N MET A 318 -5.36 -10.86 -29.01
CA MET A 318 -6.17 -11.98 -29.50
C MET A 318 -5.32 -13.01 -30.24
N CYS A 319 -5.77 -14.27 -30.21
CA CYS A 319 -5.28 -15.32 -31.10
C CYS A 319 -6.41 -16.26 -31.53
N THR A 320 -6.13 -17.05 -32.55
CA THR A 320 -7.09 -17.96 -33.18
C THR A 320 -6.64 -19.41 -33.05
N LEU A 321 -7.61 -20.29 -32.80
CA LEU A 321 -7.42 -21.72 -32.57
C LEU A 321 -8.22 -22.51 -33.60
N ASP A 322 -7.63 -23.56 -34.18
CA ASP A 322 -8.37 -24.53 -34.98
C ASP A 322 -9.16 -25.47 -34.05
N VAL A 323 -10.48 -25.42 -34.15
CA VAL A 323 -11.42 -26.22 -33.35
C VAL A 323 -12.28 -27.12 -34.23
N THR A 324 -11.84 -27.42 -35.46
CA THR A 324 -12.58 -28.26 -36.42
C THR A 324 -12.89 -29.65 -35.85
N HIS A 325 -11.97 -30.22 -35.08
CA HIS A 325 -12.10 -31.54 -34.42
C HIS A 325 -12.78 -31.48 -33.04
N ILE A 326 -13.28 -30.30 -32.64
CA ILE A 326 -14.00 -30.07 -31.38
C ILE A 326 -15.38 -29.45 -31.71
N PRO A 327 -16.30 -30.22 -32.31
CA PRO A 327 -17.55 -29.67 -32.85
C PRO A 327 -18.45 -29.06 -31.77
N ASP A 328 -18.40 -29.60 -30.55
CA ASP A 328 -19.26 -29.19 -29.44
C ASP A 328 -18.76 -27.96 -28.69
N CYS A 329 -17.63 -27.35 -29.09
CA CYS A 329 -17.17 -26.14 -28.41
C CYS A 329 -17.99 -24.92 -28.80
N THR A 330 -18.30 -24.06 -27.84
CA THR A 330 -19.17 -22.88 -27.99
C THR A 330 -18.52 -21.62 -27.42
N VAL A 331 -19.00 -20.45 -27.84
CA VAL A 331 -18.61 -19.17 -27.22
C VAL A 331 -18.87 -19.24 -25.71
N GLY A 332 -17.94 -18.76 -24.90
CA GLY A 332 -17.95 -18.86 -23.44
C GLY A 332 -17.25 -20.10 -22.87
N ASP A 333 -16.91 -21.09 -23.69
CA ASP A 333 -16.15 -22.26 -23.21
C ASP A 333 -14.79 -21.85 -22.65
N GLU A 334 -14.41 -22.47 -21.52
CA GLU A 334 -13.10 -22.30 -20.89
C GLU A 334 -11.98 -22.86 -21.80
N VAL A 335 -10.96 -22.05 -21.99
CA VAL A 335 -9.74 -22.37 -22.73
C VAL A 335 -8.56 -22.30 -21.77
N VAL A 336 -7.77 -23.37 -21.68
CA VAL A 336 -6.56 -23.44 -20.84
C VAL A 336 -5.32 -23.32 -21.73
N LEU A 337 -4.52 -22.27 -21.52
CA LEU A 337 -3.28 -22.00 -22.27
C LEU A 337 -2.04 -22.57 -21.57
N LEU A 338 -2.06 -22.61 -20.25
CA LEU A 338 -1.09 -23.29 -19.38
C LEU A 338 -1.89 -23.92 -18.26
N GLY A 339 -1.64 -25.19 -17.94
CA GLY A 339 -2.41 -25.88 -16.90
C GLY A 339 -3.11 -27.13 -17.40
N ARG A 340 -3.97 -27.69 -16.55
CA ARG A 340 -4.68 -28.95 -16.78
C ARG A 340 -6.14 -28.70 -17.13
N GLN A 341 -6.65 -29.44 -18.10
CA GLN A 341 -8.08 -29.53 -18.37
C GLN A 341 -8.46 -31.00 -18.60
N GLN A 342 -9.28 -31.55 -17.72
CA GLN A 342 -9.55 -32.99 -17.69
C GLN A 342 -8.24 -33.80 -17.62
N ASN A 343 -8.03 -34.75 -18.54
CA ASN A 343 -6.86 -35.62 -18.56
C ASN A 343 -5.64 -34.99 -19.26
N GLU A 344 -5.84 -33.90 -20.02
CA GLU A 344 -4.77 -33.21 -20.75
C GLU A 344 -4.10 -32.12 -19.91
N TYR A 345 -2.82 -31.89 -20.17
CA TYR A 345 -2.01 -30.89 -19.47
C TYR A 345 -1.02 -30.23 -20.42
N ILE A 346 -1.02 -28.89 -20.47
CA ILE A 346 0.00 -28.10 -21.15
C ILE A 346 0.92 -27.52 -20.08
N SER A 347 2.18 -27.99 -20.06
CA SER A 347 3.16 -27.57 -19.05
C SER A 347 3.91 -26.30 -19.46
N ALA A 348 4.47 -25.57 -18.48
CA ALA A 348 5.35 -24.43 -18.76
C ALA A 348 6.59 -24.85 -19.58
N ASN A 349 7.16 -26.03 -19.29
CA ASN A 349 8.32 -26.57 -20.04
C ASN A 349 7.95 -26.91 -21.49
N GLU A 350 6.73 -27.37 -21.76
CA GLU A 350 6.25 -27.63 -23.12
C GLU A 350 6.12 -26.33 -23.93
N ILE A 351 5.55 -25.29 -23.31
CA ILE A 351 5.45 -23.95 -23.92
C ILE A 351 6.84 -23.39 -24.19
N ALA A 352 7.74 -23.49 -23.21
CA ALA A 352 9.11 -23.03 -23.32
C ALA A 352 9.86 -23.70 -24.48
N ALA A 353 9.73 -25.02 -24.63
CA ALA A 353 10.32 -25.77 -25.75
C ALA A 353 9.81 -25.28 -27.11
N LYS A 354 8.49 -25.06 -27.25
CA LYS A 354 7.89 -24.51 -28.49
C LYS A 354 8.32 -23.06 -28.76
N ALA A 355 8.52 -22.28 -27.71
CA ALA A 355 8.97 -20.89 -27.76
C ALA A 355 10.49 -20.72 -27.82
N GLN A 356 11.27 -21.81 -27.76
CA GLN A 356 12.74 -21.80 -27.74
C GLN A 356 13.32 -20.97 -26.58
N THR A 357 12.76 -21.18 -25.39
CA THR A 357 13.18 -20.51 -24.15
C THR A 357 13.06 -21.48 -22.95
N ILE A 358 13.08 -20.93 -21.73
CA ILE A 358 12.93 -21.63 -20.45
C ILE A 358 11.59 -21.29 -19.78
N SER A 359 11.10 -22.21 -18.93
CA SER A 359 9.82 -22.04 -18.23
C SER A 359 9.78 -20.82 -17.31
N TYR A 360 10.92 -20.40 -16.76
CA TYR A 360 11.05 -19.18 -15.98
C TYR A 360 10.54 -17.95 -16.74
N GLU A 361 10.96 -17.78 -18.01
CA GLU A 361 10.51 -16.65 -18.83
C GLU A 361 9.01 -16.73 -19.12
N VAL A 362 8.52 -17.92 -19.46
CA VAL A 362 7.10 -18.17 -19.74
C VAL A 362 6.23 -17.72 -18.56
N LEU A 363 6.54 -18.16 -17.35
CA LEU A 363 5.76 -17.81 -16.16
C LEU A 363 5.79 -16.32 -15.84
N CYS A 364 6.98 -15.70 -15.89
CA CYS A 364 7.14 -14.27 -15.61
C CYS A 364 6.41 -13.40 -16.66
N ALA A 365 6.37 -13.85 -17.91
CA ALA A 365 5.69 -13.15 -18.98
C ALA A 365 4.16 -13.28 -18.89
N LEU A 366 3.65 -14.45 -18.53
CA LEU A 366 2.22 -14.76 -18.61
C LEU A 366 1.35 -13.92 -17.66
N GLY A 367 0.17 -13.58 -18.17
CA GLY A 367 -0.88 -12.92 -17.43
C GLY A 367 -0.54 -11.49 -17.02
N LYS A 368 0.30 -10.72 -17.74
CA LYS A 368 0.58 -9.30 -17.38
C LYS A 368 -0.66 -8.46 -17.09
N ARG A 369 -1.76 -8.69 -17.80
CA ARG A 369 -3.06 -8.03 -17.58
C ARG A 369 -4.08 -8.89 -16.85
N ALA A 370 -3.83 -10.19 -16.78
CA ALA A 370 -4.76 -11.15 -16.19
C ALA A 370 -4.69 -11.07 -14.66
N PRO A 371 -5.83 -10.90 -13.97
CA PRO A 371 -5.87 -11.03 -12.51
C PRO A 371 -5.43 -12.44 -12.13
N ARG A 372 -4.73 -12.54 -11.00
CA ARG A 372 -4.52 -13.85 -10.36
C ARG A 372 -5.83 -14.25 -9.70
N VAL A 373 -6.02 -15.52 -9.38
CA VAL A 373 -7.09 -16.00 -8.51
C VAL A 373 -6.48 -17.09 -7.65
N PHE A 374 -6.42 -16.86 -6.34
CA PHE A 374 -5.78 -17.81 -5.44
C PHE A 374 -6.79 -18.85 -4.96
N LEU A 375 -6.48 -20.12 -5.23
CA LEU A 375 -7.30 -21.27 -4.89
C LEU A 375 -6.73 -21.93 -3.63
N GLN A 376 -7.59 -22.20 -2.65
CA GLN A 376 -7.26 -22.94 -1.43
C GLN A 376 -8.46 -23.78 -0.99
N LYS A 377 -8.33 -25.10 -0.92
CA LYS A 377 -9.41 -26.02 -0.53
C LYS A 377 -9.91 -25.72 0.89
N GLY A 378 -11.23 -25.75 1.06
CA GLY A 378 -11.88 -25.57 2.36
C GLY A 378 -12.10 -24.11 2.78
N LYS A 379 -11.61 -23.13 2.02
CA LYS A 379 -12.05 -21.73 2.13
C LYS A 379 -13.16 -21.47 1.11
N THR A 380 -14.29 -20.95 1.58
CA THR A 380 -15.50 -20.73 0.76
C THR A 380 -15.38 -19.60 -0.25
N ASP A 381 -14.39 -18.71 -0.09
CA ASP A 381 -14.16 -17.60 -1.00
C ASP A 381 -12.72 -17.68 -1.54
N ALA A 382 -12.59 -17.85 -2.85
CA ALA A 382 -11.33 -17.62 -3.52
C ALA A 382 -10.91 -16.17 -3.22
N VAL A 383 -9.65 -15.97 -2.79
CA VAL A 383 -9.16 -14.61 -2.60
C VAL A 383 -8.98 -14.03 -4.00
N GLU A 384 -9.91 -13.16 -4.43
CA GLU A 384 -9.73 -12.31 -5.60
C GLU A 384 -8.60 -11.32 -5.29
N PRO A 385 -7.43 -11.45 -5.93
CA PRO A 385 -6.32 -10.56 -5.69
C PRO A 385 -6.42 -9.30 -6.55
N ARG A 386 -5.75 -8.28 -6.02
CA ARG A 386 -5.65 -6.94 -6.57
C ARG A 386 -5.09 -7.01 -7.98
N LEU A 387 -5.72 -6.29 -8.92
CA LEU A 387 -5.28 -6.21 -10.32
C LEU A 387 -3.79 -5.88 -10.38
N ARG A 388 -3.07 -6.59 -11.26
CA ARG A 388 -1.70 -6.30 -11.67
C ARG A 388 -1.66 -4.87 -12.24
N ARG A 389 -1.39 -3.88 -11.40
CA ARG A 389 -0.66 -2.71 -11.85
C ARG A 389 0.66 -2.80 -11.13
N ILE A 390 1.71 -2.88 -11.96
CA ILE A 390 3.11 -2.85 -11.56
C ILE A 390 3.21 -1.85 -10.42
N PHE A 391 3.71 -2.29 -9.26
CA PHE A 391 4.20 -1.35 -8.28
C PHE A 391 5.33 -0.61 -9.00
N VAL A 392 5.01 0.57 -9.53
CA VAL A 392 6.01 1.52 -10.02
C VAL A 392 6.30 2.37 -8.80
N PRO A 393 7.46 2.20 -8.15
CA PRO A 393 7.88 3.08 -7.08
C PRO A 393 8.02 4.48 -7.68
N GLY A 394 6.96 5.27 -7.56
CA GLY A 394 6.78 6.53 -8.29
C GLY A 394 5.33 6.79 -8.72
N GLU A 395 4.60 5.82 -9.28
CA GLU A 395 3.19 6.05 -9.69
C GLU A 395 2.24 6.12 -8.50
N GLU A 396 2.52 5.38 -7.42
CA GLU A 396 1.76 5.47 -6.15
C GLU A 396 2.08 6.74 -5.35
N LYS A 397 3.05 7.58 -5.78
CA LYS A 397 3.21 8.93 -5.21
C LYS A 397 2.13 9.90 -5.69
N SER A 398 1.28 9.53 -6.64
CA SER A 398 0.09 10.32 -6.92
C SER A 398 -0.92 10.11 -5.79
N ILE A 399 -0.81 10.92 -4.73
CA ILE A 399 -1.79 11.03 -3.64
C ILE A 399 -3.20 11.09 -4.24
N ALA A 400 -3.39 11.88 -5.30
CA ALA A 400 -4.65 11.97 -6.05
C ALA A 400 -5.20 10.62 -6.58
N ARG A 401 -4.36 9.64 -6.91
CA ARG A 401 -4.80 8.32 -7.37
C ARG A 401 -5.22 7.42 -6.20
N ILE A 402 -4.50 7.46 -5.08
CA ILE A 402 -4.85 6.74 -3.85
C ILE A 402 -6.16 7.31 -3.29
N ASP A 403 -6.26 8.63 -3.23
CA ASP A 403 -7.45 9.40 -2.88
C ASP A 403 -8.66 8.99 -3.70
N ASN A 404 -8.52 8.91 -5.03
CA ASN A 404 -9.58 8.46 -5.91
C ASN A 404 -10.01 7.00 -5.64
N ILE A 405 -9.07 6.11 -5.32
CA ILE A 405 -9.39 4.71 -4.98
C ILE A 405 -10.15 4.65 -3.65
N ILE A 406 -9.69 5.36 -2.63
CA ILE A 406 -10.32 5.40 -1.32
C ILE A 406 -11.72 6.02 -1.42
N ARG A 407 -11.87 7.14 -2.14
CA ARG A 407 -13.16 7.77 -2.44
C ARG A 407 -14.10 6.78 -3.11
N HIS A 408 -13.65 6.09 -4.16
CA HIS A 408 -14.48 5.13 -4.88
C HIS A 408 -14.86 3.92 -4.00
N CYS A 409 -13.99 3.48 -3.09
CA CYS A 409 -14.29 2.45 -2.09
C CYS A 409 -15.42 2.90 -1.16
N PHE A 410 -15.41 4.15 -0.69
CA PHE A 410 -16.49 4.69 0.14
C PHE A 410 -17.81 4.75 -0.64
N GLN A 411 -17.81 5.33 -1.85
CA GLN A 411 -18.99 5.36 -2.75
C GLN A 411 -19.58 3.96 -2.97
N THR A 412 -18.72 2.96 -3.18
CA THR A 412 -19.15 1.57 -3.40
C THR A 412 -19.76 0.95 -2.15
N ARG A 413 -19.15 1.17 -0.97
CA ARG A 413 -19.65 0.64 0.30
C ARG A 413 -20.95 1.30 0.74
N THR A 414 -21.08 2.61 0.54
CA THR A 414 -22.30 3.37 0.88
C THR A 414 -23.41 3.13 -0.12
N ARG A 415 -23.08 2.61 -1.33
CA ARG A 415 -23.99 2.50 -2.48
C ARG A 415 -24.63 3.84 -2.85
N ASN A 416 -23.94 4.94 -2.55
CA ASN A 416 -24.39 6.30 -2.79
C ASN A 416 -23.17 7.19 -2.96
N GLU A 417 -23.09 7.85 -4.13
CA GLU A 417 -21.94 8.67 -4.52
C GLU A 417 -21.77 9.89 -3.60
N GLU A 418 -22.86 10.63 -3.36
CA GLU A 418 -22.85 11.82 -2.49
C GLU A 418 -22.43 11.49 -1.05
N LEU A 419 -22.92 10.38 -0.50
CA LEU A 419 -22.56 9.94 0.85
C LEU A 419 -21.12 9.41 0.91
N GLY A 420 -20.65 8.75 -0.15
CA GLY A 420 -19.26 8.30 -0.26
C GLY A 420 -18.28 9.45 -0.34
N ASP A 421 -18.63 10.49 -1.10
CA ASP A 421 -17.85 11.72 -1.22
C ASP A 421 -17.87 12.52 0.08
N ALA A 422 -19.04 12.64 0.73
CA ALA A 422 -19.13 13.29 2.04
C ALA A 422 -18.24 12.60 3.08
N ILE A 423 -18.24 11.26 3.15
CA ILE A 423 -17.35 10.52 4.06
C ILE A 423 -15.88 10.77 3.70
N TYR A 424 -15.55 10.77 2.41
CA TYR A 424 -14.18 11.01 1.96
C TYR A 424 -13.69 12.41 2.35
N TYR A 425 -14.41 13.47 1.98
CA TYR A 425 -13.99 14.85 2.22
C TYR A 425 -14.10 15.24 3.71
N GLU A 426 -15.21 14.91 4.36
CA GLU A 426 -15.49 15.35 5.75
C GLU A 426 -14.78 14.51 6.81
N MET A 427 -14.46 13.25 6.52
CA MET A 427 -13.78 12.37 7.48
C MET A 427 -12.37 12.04 7.03
N PHE A 428 -12.19 11.50 5.82
CA PHE A 428 -10.90 10.93 5.45
C PHE A 428 -9.86 12.02 5.12
N GLU A 429 -10.16 12.92 4.19
CA GLU A 429 -9.26 14.01 3.82
C GLU A 429 -9.09 15.00 4.99
N THR A 430 -10.18 15.30 5.71
CA THR A 430 -10.10 16.19 6.87
C THR A 430 -9.20 15.62 7.98
N LEU A 431 -9.26 14.32 8.28
CA LEU A 431 -8.47 13.72 9.36
C LEU A 431 -7.06 13.27 8.91
N PHE A 432 -6.90 12.86 7.66
CA PHE A 432 -5.69 12.17 7.18
C PHE A 432 -5.08 12.77 5.90
N GLY A 433 -5.68 13.80 5.31
CA GLY A 433 -5.22 14.40 4.06
C GLY A 433 -3.92 15.20 4.17
N LYS A 434 -3.40 15.42 5.39
CA LYS A 434 -2.13 16.11 5.64
C LYS A 434 -1.32 15.33 6.68
N GLU A 435 -0.04 15.06 6.38
CA GLU A 435 0.86 14.22 7.20
C GLU A 435 1.04 14.76 8.63
N ASP A 436 1.00 16.09 8.81
CA ASP A 436 1.30 16.77 10.09
C ASP A 436 0.08 17.40 10.77
N ARG A 437 -1.16 17.08 10.35
CA ARG A 437 -2.35 17.71 10.96
C ARG A 437 -2.61 17.15 12.37
N GLN A 438 -2.37 17.99 13.38
CA GLN A 438 -2.65 17.63 14.77
C GLN A 438 -4.16 17.53 15.04
N LEU A 439 -4.65 16.32 15.27
CA LEU A 439 -6.02 16.09 15.72
C LEU A 439 -6.12 16.31 17.24
N GLU A 440 -6.79 17.38 17.65
CA GLU A 440 -7.01 17.70 19.05
C GLU A 440 -8.39 17.26 19.52
N LEU A 441 -8.40 16.39 20.52
CA LEU A 441 -9.64 16.01 21.20
C LEU A 441 -10.02 17.10 22.20
N ARG A 442 -11.22 17.64 22.05
CA ARG A 442 -11.81 18.60 22.99
C ARG A 442 -13.13 18.06 23.51
N SER A 443 -13.32 18.12 24.82
CA SER A 443 -14.50 17.60 25.49
C SER A 443 -15.17 18.67 26.34
N CYS A 444 -16.43 18.42 26.75
CA CYS A 444 -17.18 19.30 27.64
C CYS A 444 -17.33 20.74 27.13
N PHE A 445 -17.52 20.93 25.82
CA PHE A 445 -17.72 22.27 25.25
C PHE A 445 -18.95 22.96 25.85
N ARG A 446 -18.75 24.21 26.27
CA ARG A 446 -19.80 25.13 26.69
C ARG A 446 -19.56 26.49 26.08
N TYR A 447 -20.64 27.10 25.61
CA TYR A 447 -20.63 28.41 25.00
C TYR A 447 -21.73 29.25 25.61
N ASP A 448 -21.38 30.33 26.30
CA ASP A 448 -22.35 31.27 26.85
C ASP A 448 -22.21 32.59 26.10
N ILE A 449 -23.24 32.96 25.33
CA ILE A 449 -23.25 34.21 24.57
C ILE A 449 -24.30 35.17 25.09
N THR A 450 -23.82 36.34 25.49
CA THR A 450 -24.63 37.44 25.97
C THR A 450 -24.59 38.57 24.96
N ILE A 451 -25.77 39.02 24.53
CA ILE A 451 -25.92 40.17 23.63
C ILE A 451 -26.49 41.34 24.43
N SER A 452 -25.81 42.48 24.39
CA SER A 452 -26.25 43.73 25.01
C SER A 452 -26.25 44.87 23.99
N GLN A 453 -27.00 45.94 24.30
CA GLN A 453 -26.83 47.21 23.59
C GLN A 453 -25.42 47.74 23.86
N LEU A 454 -24.87 48.47 22.89
CA LEU A 454 -23.62 49.20 23.12
C LEU A 454 -23.84 50.28 24.19
N PRO A 455 -22.86 50.51 25.08
CA PRO A 455 -22.90 51.64 26.00
C PRO A 455 -22.99 52.97 25.22
N ASP A 456 -23.75 53.94 25.74
CA ASP A 456 -23.77 55.30 25.19
C ASP A 456 -22.40 55.95 25.40
N THR A 457 -21.53 55.88 24.39
CA THR A 457 -20.21 56.54 24.39
C THR A 457 -20.29 57.88 23.66
N ALA A 458 -19.30 58.76 23.90
CA ALA A 458 -19.22 60.10 23.30
C ALA A 458 -18.96 60.13 21.77
N GLU A 459 -18.98 58.97 21.10
CA GLU A 459 -18.92 58.86 19.64
C GLU A 459 -20.28 59.20 18.99
N PRO A 460 -20.34 59.57 17.70
CA PRO A 460 -21.58 59.99 17.05
C PRO A 460 -22.69 58.92 17.18
N ARG A 461 -23.81 59.29 17.82
CA ARG A 461 -25.03 58.49 18.08
C ARG A 461 -25.49 57.57 16.94
N ARG A 462 -25.17 57.89 15.68
CA ARG A 462 -25.52 57.06 14.51
C ARG A 462 -24.82 55.68 14.48
N ARG A 463 -23.69 55.49 15.16
CA ARG A 463 -22.95 54.21 15.16
C ARG A 463 -23.33 53.27 16.31
N SER A 464 -23.67 53.79 17.50
CA SER A 464 -24.08 52.94 18.65
C SER A 464 -25.39 52.20 18.37
N ASP A 465 -26.33 52.83 17.67
CA ASP A 465 -27.60 52.20 17.30
C ASP A 465 -27.47 51.09 16.24
N ALA A 466 -26.35 51.03 15.51
CA ALA A 466 -26.17 50.10 14.39
C ALA A 466 -25.61 48.72 14.80
N TYR A 467 -25.11 48.56 16.03
CA TYR A 467 -24.42 47.35 16.49
C TYR A 467 -24.90 46.88 17.86
N PHE A 468 -24.79 45.57 18.11
CA PHE A 468 -24.82 44.98 19.44
C PHE A 468 -23.40 44.71 19.95
N GLN A 469 -23.23 44.73 21.26
CA GLN A 469 -22.05 44.20 21.93
C GLN A 469 -22.29 42.73 22.29
N LEU A 470 -21.36 41.87 21.90
CA LEU A 470 -21.42 40.44 22.12
C LEU A 470 -20.30 40.04 23.06
N ARG A 471 -20.65 39.44 24.20
CA ARG A 471 -19.72 38.77 25.09
C ARG A 471 -19.92 37.26 24.92
N THR A 472 -18.87 36.58 24.48
CA THR A 472 -18.84 35.14 24.26
C THR A 472 -17.88 34.51 25.25
N HIS A 473 -18.40 33.65 26.12
CA HIS A 473 -17.60 32.78 26.96
C HIS A 473 -17.54 31.40 26.32
N VAL A 474 -16.33 30.89 26.09
CA VAL A 474 -16.07 29.56 25.55
C VAL A 474 -15.32 28.76 26.59
N GLU A 475 -15.81 27.57 26.89
CA GLU A 475 -15.22 26.64 27.84
C GLU A 475 -15.12 25.24 27.21
N TYR A 476 -13.99 24.56 27.40
CA TYR A 476 -13.79 23.16 27.03
C TYR A 476 -12.60 22.56 27.77
N LYS A 477 -12.46 21.24 27.71
CA LYS A 477 -11.29 20.52 28.21
C LYS A 477 -10.46 19.98 27.06
N LYS A 478 -9.14 20.06 27.18
CA LYS A 478 -8.20 19.40 26.27
C LYS A 478 -6.86 19.13 26.92
N THR A 479 -6.06 18.28 26.30
CA THR A 479 -4.63 18.18 26.62
C THR A 479 -3.86 19.30 25.93
N ILE A 480 -3.18 20.16 26.69
CA ILE A 480 -2.31 21.21 26.13
C ILE A 480 -0.91 20.66 25.84
N ARG A 481 -0.28 21.15 24.77
CA ARG A 481 1.08 20.74 24.35
C ARG A 481 2.12 21.86 24.42
N SER A 482 1.66 23.09 24.63
CA SER A 482 2.48 24.30 24.67
C SER A 482 2.03 25.18 25.83
N ASP A 483 2.97 25.92 26.40
CA ASP A 483 2.75 26.98 27.39
C ASP A 483 2.45 28.34 26.73
N ILE A 484 2.53 28.41 25.40
CA ILE A 484 2.19 29.57 24.58
C ILE A 484 1.24 29.16 23.47
N PHE A 485 0.14 29.90 23.31
CA PHE A 485 -0.87 29.65 22.28
C PHE A 485 -1.55 30.94 21.86
N MET A 486 -2.25 30.90 20.73
CA MET A 486 -2.81 32.05 20.05
C MET A 486 -4.33 31.92 19.90
N ILE A 487 -5.03 33.01 20.17
CA ILE A 487 -6.44 33.17 19.77
C ILE A 487 -6.45 34.04 18.52
N GLY A 488 -6.87 33.46 17.39
CA GLY A 488 -6.88 34.13 16.09
C GLY A 488 -8.25 34.68 15.73
N CYS A 489 -8.30 35.87 15.13
CA CYS A 489 -9.52 36.46 14.57
C CYS A 489 -9.30 36.83 13.10
N ALA A 490 -10.13 36.25 12.22
CA ALA A 490 -10.11 36.44 10.77
C ALA A 490 -11.20 37.42 10.31
N SER A 491 -10.94 38.17 9.23
CA SER A 491 -11.95 38.97 8.52
C SER A 491 -12.67 38.20 7.43
N ASP A 492 -12.04 37.15 6.91
CA ASP A 492 -12.46 36.43 5.73
C ASP A 492 -12.06 34.95 5.82
N ARG A 493 -12.44 34.18 4.79
CA ARG A 493 -12.20 32.74 4.74
C ARG A 493 -10.72 32.38 4.58
N GLU A 494 -9.96 33.16 3.81
CA GLU A 494 -8.54 32.88 3.56
C GLU A 494 -7.72 33.01 4.85
N GLN A 495 -7.98 34.05 5.63
CA GLN A 495 -7.39 34.22 6.96
C GLN A 495 -7.83 33.12 7.93
N LEU A 496 -9.11 32.73 7.90
CA LEU A 496 -9.61 31.66 8.76
C LEU A 496 -8.91 30.33 8.44
N ASP A 497 -8.72 30.01 7.16
CA ASP A 497 -7.99 28.82 6.73
C ASP A 497 -6.52 28.88 7.17
N ALA A 498 -5.86 30.05 7.06
CA ALA A 498 -4.49 30.23 7.52
C ALA A 498 -4.33 30.06 9.05
N LEU A 499 -5.31 30.52 9.84
CA LEU A 499 -5.35 30.28 11.30
C LEU A 499 -5.66 28.82 11.64
N ILE A 500 -6.40 28.11 10.77
CA ILE A 500 -6.73 26.71 11.01
C ILE A 500 -5.49 25.82 11.03
N GLU A 501 -4.53 26.15 10.17
CA GLU A 501 -3.30 25.41 9.93
C GLU A 501 -2.17 25.73 10.92
N ASP A 502 -2.30 26.79 11.72
CA ASP A 502 -1.27 27.14 12.71
C ASP A 502 -1.44 26.30 13.98
N GLU A 503 -0.39 25.55 14.34
CA GLU A 503 -0.33 24.67 15.51
C GLU A 503 -0.48 25.41 16.85
N HIS A 504 -0.13 26.69 16.90
CA HIS A 504 -0.28 27.52 18.09
C HIS A 504 -1.69 28.07 18.22
N CYS A 505 -2.50 28.04 17.15
CA CYS A 505 -3.82 28.66 17.18
C CYS A 505 -4.83 27.81 17.96
N GLU A 506 -4.98 28.10 19.24
CA GLU A 506 -5.90 27.41 20.15
C GLU A 506 -7.36 27.56 19.73
N TYR A 507 -7.75 28.81 19.48
CA TYR A 507 -9.13 29.17 19.22
C TYR A 507 -9.22 30.20 18.09
N ARG A 508 -10.22 30.06 17.23
CA ARG A 508 -10.39 30.88 16.03
C ARG A 508 -11.73 31.60 16.07
N TRP A 509 -11.76 32.83 15.58
CA TRP A 509 -12.95 33.66 15.46
C TRP A 509 -13.02 34.25 14.06
N ILE A 510 -14.23 34.48 13.53
CA ILE A 510 -14.44 35.23 12.29
C ILE A 510 -15.30 36.46 12.59
N LEU A 511 -14.79 37.64 12.28
CA LEU A 511 -15.48 38.90 12.52
C LEU A 511 -16.24 39.32 11.25
N GLY A 512 -17.54 39.06 11.22
CA GLY A 512 -18.37 39.36 10.05
C GLY A 512 -18.98 40.77 10.05
N GLY A 513 -18.60 41.60 9.08
CA GLY A 513 -19.26 42.87 8.74
C GLY A 513 -18.35 43.84 7.98
N ASP A 514 -18.86 44.43 6.88
CA ASP A 514 -18.05 45.23 5.92
C ASP A 514 -17.36 46.47 6.53
N ASP A 515 -17.87 46.98 7.66
CA ASP A 515 -17.37 48.20 8.32
C ASP A 515 -16.66 47.93 9.67
N LEU A 516 -16.43 46.66 10.01
CA LEU A 516 -15.75 46.26 11.25
C LEU A 516 -14.24 46.21 11.05
N VAL A 517 -13.49 46.67 12.06
CA VAL A 517 -12.03 46.64 12.08
C VAL A 517 -11.62 45.74 13.23
N ILE A 518 -10.93 44.64 12.93
CA ILE A 518 -10.66 43.57 13.91
C ILE A 518 -9.94 44.12 15.15
N GLU A 519 -8.93 44.96 14.97
CA GLU A 519 -8.13 45.55 16.05
C GLU A 519 -8.95 46.44 17.01
N ARG A 520 -10.10 46.94 16.55
CA ARG A 520 -11.01 47.79 17.32
C ARG A 520 -12.19 46.99 17.90
N ASP A 521 -12.67 46.01 17.16
CA ASP A 521 -13.98 45.41 17.37
C ASP A 521 -13.92 43.94 17.81
N PHE A 522 -12.72 43.39 18.02
CA PHE A 522 -12.47 42.09 18.63
C PHE A 522 -11.49 42.27 19.80
N THR A 523 -11.83 41.70 20.95
CA THR A 523 -10.97 41.73 22.14
C THR A 523 -11.10 40.43 22.89
N VAL A 524 -9.98 39.81 23.27
CA VAL A 524 -9.95 38.74 24.27
C VAL A 524 -9.83 39.42 25.63
N GLU A 525 -10.91 39.41 26.42
CA GLU A 525 -10.91 40.05 27.74
C GLU A 525 -10.24 39.19 28.80
N LYS A 526 -10.42 37.86 28.72
CA LYS A 526 -9.82 36.90 29.66
C LYS A 526 -9.48 35.58 28.97
N MET A 527 -8.39 34.97 29.42
CA MET A 527 -8.01 33.59 29.12
C MET A 527 -7.68 32.93 30.46
N ARG A 528 -8.29 31.77 30.75
CA ARG A 528 -7.98 30.98 31.95
C ARG A 528 -7.69 29.54 31.62
N ILE A 529 -6.79 28.96 32.40
CA ILE A 529 -6.50 27.52 32.39
C ILE A 529 -6.63 27.00 33.82
N ASP A 530 -7.56 26.07 34.04
CA ASP A 530 -7.99 25.55 35.36
C ASP A 530 -8.30 26.67 36.39
N GLY A 531 -8.92 27.75 35.92
CA GLY A 531 -9.30 28.89 36.75
C GLY A 531 -8.19 29.92 37.01
N GLU A 532 -6.97 29.69 36.53
CA GLU A 532 -5.86 30.65 36.63
C GLU A 532 -5.84 31.59 35.42
N ASP A 533 -5.72 32.89 35.64
CA ASP A 533 -5.64 33.90 34.58
C ASP A 533 -4.29 33.80 33.82
N ILE A 534 -4.37 33.61 32.50
CA ILE A 534 -3.21 33.53 31.61
C ILE A 534 -3.01 34.89 30.94
N PRO A 535 -1.82 35.51 31.07
CA PRO A 535 -1.59 36.84 30.52
C PRO A 535 -1.51 36.81 28.99
N ILE A 536 -1.98 37.90 28.39
CA ILE A 536 -1.75 38.20 26.98
C ILE A 536 -0.32 38.72 26.84
N ILE A 537 0.50 38.01 26.08
CA ILE A 537 1.90 38.32 25.81
C ILE A 537 1.99 39.41 24.73
N GLU A 538 1.23 39.25 23.66
CA GLU A 538 1.25 40.13 22.49
C GLU A 538 -0.09 40.07 21.77
N ALA A 539 -0.53 41.19 21.20
CA ALA A 539 -1.63 41.22 20.24
C ALA A 539 -1.19 41.96 18.97
N LYS A 540 -1.25 41.31 17.81
CA LYS A 540 -0.73 41.87 16.55
C LYS A 540 -1.61 41.51 15.35
N LYS A 541 -1.59 42.38 14.34
CA LYS A 541 -2.18 42.08 13.02
C LYS A 541 -1.09 41.50 12.12
N THR A 542 -1.38 40.37 11.49
CA THR A 542 -0.52 39.73 10.48
C THR A 542 -1.30 39.53 9.18
N GLY A 543 -0.64 39.00 8.14
CA GLY A 543 -1.32 38.61 6.90
C GLY A 543 -2.36 37.51 7.09
N ARG A 544 -2.38 36.83 8.25
CA ARG A 544 -3.30 35.73 8.58
C ARG A 544 -4.50 36.18 9.43
N GLY A 545 -4.57 37.46 9.78
CA GLY A 545 -5.60 38.03 10.64
C GLY A 545 -5.03 38.70 11.89
N TYR A 546 -5.85 38.82 12.92
CA TYR A 546 -5.45 39.38 14.21
C TYR A 546 -5.14 38.26 15.20
N GLU A 547 -3.96 38.31 15.79
CA GLU A 547 -3.39 37.26 16.61
C GLU A 547 -3.25 37.77 18.05
N VAL A 548 -3.91 37.10 19.00
CA VAL A 548 -3.76 37.38 20.44
C VAL A 548 -3.02 36.22 21.09
N TRP A 549 -1.74 36.43 21.39
CA TRP A 549 -0.85 35.44 21.97
C TRP A 549 -0.97 35.46 23.49
N CYS A 550 -1.27 34.30 24.08
CA CYS A 550 -1.41 34.08 25.51
C CYS A 550 -0.40 33.03 25.96
N GLY A 551 0.14 33.17 27.16
CA GLY A 551 1.03 32.15 27.70
C GLY A 551 1.66 32.53 29.03
N SER A 552 2.19 31.54 29.74
CA SER A 552 2.83 31.75 31.03
C SER A 552 3.73 30.56 31.38
N ASP A 553 4.88 30.84 32.00
CA ASP A 553 5.75 29.79 32.55
C ASP A 553 5.03 28.88 33.56
N THR A 554 3.95 29.37 34.18
CA THR A 554 3.09 28.60 35.10
C THR A 554 2.38 27.43 34.42
N LEU A 555 2.30 27.41 33.09
CA LEU A 555 1.68 26.34 32.31
C LEU A 555 2.62 25.18 32.00
N LYS A 556 3.94 25.35 32.12
CA LYS A 556 4.93 24.29 31.85
C LYS A 556 4.65 22.99 32.59
N PRO A 557 4.26 22.99 33.90
CA PRO A 557 3.91 21.76 34.61
C PRO A 557 2.63 21.09 34.09
N LYS A 558 1.75 21.83 33.40
CA LYS A 558 0.46 21.36 32.88
C LYS A 558 0.55 20.85 31.43
N ILE A 559 1.70 20.94 30.78
CA ILE A 559 1.93 20.36 29.45
C ILE A 559 1.70 18.84 29.49
N ASN A 560 1.02 18.30 28.49
CA ASN A 560 0.56 16.92 28.39
C ASN A 560 -0.47 16.49 29.47
N GLN A 561 -1.09 17.44 30.16
CA GLN A 561 -2.22 17.19 31.06
C GLN A 561 -3.52 17.72 30.47
N GLU A 562 -4.64 17.06 30.79
CA GLU A 562 -5.96 17.60 30.49
C GLU A 562 -6.23 18.79 31.40
N VAL A 563 -6.51 19.93 30.79
CA VAL A 563 -6.82 21.19 31.47
C VAL A 563 -8.16 21.73 30.99
N LYS A 564 -8.80 22.54 31.83
CA LYS A 564 -10.00 23.31 31.49
C LYS A 564 -9.59 24.66 30.92
N ILE A 565 -9.93 24.93 29.67
CA ILE A 565 -9.69 26.21 28.99
C ILE A 565 -10.97 27.04 29.05
N GLU A 566 -10.84 28.31 29.42
CA GLU A 566 -11.92 29.30 29.41
C GLU A 566 -11.46 30.58 28.69
N ILE A 567 -12.25 31.05 27.72
CA ILE A 567 -11.95 32.24 26.93
C ILE A 567 -13.15 33.20 26.99
N GLU A 568 -12.92 34.45 27.36
CA GLU A 568 -13.91 35.53 27.26
C GLU A 568 -13.56 36.44 26.07
N ILE A 569 -14.42 36.47 25.06
CA ILE A 569 -14.26 37.26 23.84
C ILE A 569 -15.34 38.32 23.77
N LEU A 570 -14.94 39.56 23.50
CA LEU A 570 -15.82 40.68 23.24
C LEU A 570 -15.77 41.08 21.76
N THR A 571 -16.94 41.17 21.13
CA THR A 571 -17.06 41.58 19.72
C THR A 571 -18.24 42.53 19.47
N LYS A 572 -18.26 43.17 18.30
CA LYS A 572 -19.43 43.90 17.79
C LYS A 572 -20.14 43.12 16.68
N LYS A 573 -21.46 43.18 16.66
CA LYS A 573 -22.30 42.57 15.61
C LYS A 573 -23.28 43.59 15.05
N ALA A 574 -23.30 43.78 13.73
CA ALA A 574 -24.22 44.72 13.11
C ALA A 574 -25.68 44.25 13.28
N LYS A 575 -26.59 45.13 13.72
CA LYS A 575 -28.02 44.82 13.88
C LYS A 575 -28.70 44.44 12.55
N ARG A 576 -28.16 44.92 11.42
CA ARG A 576 -28.61 44.58 10.06
C ARG A 576 -28.36 43.10 9.69
N ASN A 577 -27.38 42.44 10.32
CA ASN A 577 -26.99 41.07 10.01
C ASN A 577 -27.80 40.10 10.88
N ARG A 578 -28.93 39.60 10.37
CA ARG A 578 -29.92 38.78 11.10
C ARG A 578 -29.50 37.34 11.43
N THR A 579 -28.24 36.98 11.20
CA THR A 579 -27.73 35.60 11.39
C THR A 579 -26.54 35.57 12.33
N PHE A 580 -26.49 34.52 13.15
CA PHE A 580 -25.43 34.29 14.12
C PHE A 580 -25.04 32.81 14.21
N PRO A 581 -23.94 32.40 13.56
CA PRO A 581 -23.45 31.03 13.64
C PRO A 581 -22.64 30.84 14.93
N VAL A 582 -23.18 30.19 15.95
CA VAL A 582 -22.41 29.77 17.13
C VAL A 582 -22.98 28.47 17.73
N TYR A 583 -22.09 27.61 18.19
CA TYR A 583 -22.30 26.46 19.07
C TYR A 583 -22.70 27.02 20.46
N LEU A 584 -23.87 26.72 21.07
CA LEU A 584 -24.53 27.74 21.93
C LEU A 584 -25.39 27.38 23.17
N LEU A 585 -25.33 28.30 24.16
CA LEU A 585 -26.36 28.79 25.11
C LEU A 585 -26.48 30.35 25.00
N TYR A 586 -27.71 30.89 24.94
CA TYR A 586 -28.00 32.31 24.61
C TYR A 586 -28.83 33.06 25.67
N SER A 587 -28.60 34.37 25.91
CA SER A 587 -29.62 35.26 26.49
C SER A 587 -29.65 36.68 25.89
N ALA A 588 -30.79 37.10 25.30
CA ALA A 588 -31.03 38.50 24.90
C ALA A 588 -32.51 38.84 24.62
N ASN A 589 -32.79 40.15 24.57
CA ASN A 589 -34.09 40.78 24.32
C ASN A 589 -34.37 41.01 22.81
N LEU A 590 -34.27 39.96 21.98
CA LEU A 590 -34.63 40.02 20.54
C LEU A 590 -36.04 39.43 20.31
N LYS A 591 -36.78 39.97 19.32
CA LYS A 591 -38.09 39.42 18.91
C LYS A 591 -37.86 38.29 17.88
N ASN A 592 -38.66 37.23 18.00
CA ASN A 592 -38.71 36.09 17.06
C ASN A 592 -37.34 35.49 16.66
N VAL A 593 -36.73 34.67 17.54
CA VAL A 593 -35.46 33.98 17.27
C VAL A 593 -35.70 32.49 16.98
N ARG A 594 -35.12 31.96 15.90
CA ARG A 594 -35.08 30.54 15.51
C ARG A 594 -33.63 30.03 15.50
N ALA A 595 -33.43 28.78 15.94
CA ALA A 595 -32.13 28.10 15.83
C ALA A 595 -32.21 26.98 14.77
N GLU A 596 -31.20 26.89 13.91
CA GLU A 596 -30.99 25.80 12.96
C GLU A 596 -29.65 25.12 13.27
N SER A 597 -29.69 23.87 13.72
CA SER A 597 -28.52 23.08 14.05
C SER A 597 -28.08 22.18 12.90
N PHE A 598 -26.78 22.07 12.67
CA PHE A 598 -26.18 21.15 11.71
C PHE A 598 -25.06 20.39 12.41
N PHE A 599 -25.35 19.17 12.88
CA PHE A 599 -24.33 18.30 13.45
C PHE A 599 -24.06 17.14 12.50
N ALA A 600 -22.80 16.97 12.10
CA ALA A 600 -22.35 15.75 11.44
C ALA A 600 -21.99 14.74 12.56
N GLY A 601 -22.62 13.56 12.55
CA GLY A 601 -22.47 12.56 13.63
C GLY A 601 -23.50 11.42 13.54
N ARG A 602 -23.36 10.39 14.40
CA ARG A 602 -24.16 9.15 14.34
C ARG A 602 -25.65 9.41 14.66
N HIS A 603 -25.97 10.31 15.59
CA HIS A 603 -27.34 10.73 15.94
C HIS A 603 -27.46 12.24 16.29
N PRO A 604 -27.52 13.15 15.30
CA PRO A 604 -27.29 14.59 15.50
C PRO A 604 -28.47 15.41 16.06
N ARG A 605 -29.44 14.80 16.75
CA ARG A 605 -30.64 15.53 17.23
C ARG A 605 -30.33 16.26 18.55
N ALA A 606 -29.99 17.54 18.45
CA ALA A 606 -29.86 18.39 19.64
C ALA A 606 -31.23 18.65 20.28
N ALA A 607 -31.26 18.63 21.62
CA ALA A 607 -32.42 19.08 22.39
C ALA A 607 -32.37 20.61 22.46
N ILE A 608 -33.35 21.27 21.83
CA ILE A 608 -33.50 22.72 21.85
C ILE A 608 -34.63 23.09 22.80
N SER A 609 -34.34 23.98 23.74
CA SER A 609 -35.36 24.60 24.62
C SER A 609 -35.23 26.12 24.56
N ALA A 610 -36.35 26.83 24.50
CA ALA A 610 -36.37 28.28 24.33
C ALA A 610 -37.29 28.95 25.36
N SER A 611 -36.79 30.02 25.98
CA SER A 611 -37.57 30.96 26.77
C SER A 611 -37.73 32.24 25.96
N ARG A 612 -38.96 32.53 25.50
CA ARG A 612 -39.25 33.64 24.58
C ARG A 612 -38.73 34.98 25.13
N GLY A 613 -37.91 35.68 24.34
CA GLY A 613 -37.29 36.96 24.71
C GLY A 613 -36.26 36.89 25.84
N LYS A 614 -35.85 35.69 26.26
CA LYS A 614 -34.88 35.47 27.34
C LYS A 614 -33.70 34.65 26.90
N SER A 615 -33.88 33.38 26.52
CA SER A 615 -32.77 32.46 26.25
C SER A 615 -33.11 31.31 25.30
N ILE A 616 -32.09 30.73 24.66
CA ILE A 616 -32.17 29.47 23.92
C ILE A 616 -31.05 28.56 24.41
N ASN A 617 -31.40 27.34 24.79
CA ASN A 617 -30.47 26.32 25.25
C ASN A 617 -30.48 25.14 24.28
N ILE A 618 -29.28 24.74 23.84
CA ILE A 618 -29.06 23.64 22.92
C ILE A 618 -28.14 22.64 23.59
N LYS A 619 -28.62 21.41 23.76
CA LYS A 619 -27.88 20.35 24.41
C LYS A 619 -27.73 19.14 23.49
N ILE A 620 -26.51 18.64 23.40
CA ILE A 620 -26.16 17.38 22.76
C ILE A 620 -25.81 16.36 23.86
N SER A 621 -26.01 15.07 23.60
CA SER A 621 -25.58 14.02 24.53
C SER A 621 -24.06 14.05 24.73
N HIS A 622 -23.61 13.73 25.94
CA HIS A 622 -22.19 13.67 26.29
C HIS A 622 -21.49 12.44 25.69
N GLU A 623 -22.25 11.48 25.16
CA GLU A 623 -21.74 10.30 24.46
C GLU A 623 -21.57 10.52 22.94
N GLU A 624 -22.01 11.66 22.42
CA GLU A 624 -21.97 11.97 20.99
C GLU A 624 -20.70 12.74 20.64
N TRP A 625 -20.07 12.34 19.53
CA TRP A 625 -18.97 13.07 18.91
C TRP A 625 -19.50 13.93 17.78
N VAL A 626 -19.03 15.18 17.70
CA VAL A 626 -19.38 16.12 16.63
C VAL A 626 -18.13 16.50 15.86
N PHE A 627 -18.24 16.65 14.54
CA PHE A 627 -17.11 17.09 13.72
C PHE A 627 -16.84 18.60 13.90
N PRO A 628 -15.60 19.08 13.67
CA PRO A 628 -15.25 20.50 13.76
C PRO A 628 -16.12 21.45 12.93
N THR A 629 -16.79 20.93 11.89
CA THR A 629 -17.71 21.66 11.00
C THR A 629 -19.16 21.72 11.53
N SER A 630 -19.46 21.25 12.74
CA SER A 630 -20.84 20.98 13.21
C SER A 630 -21.48 22.09 14.07
N GLY A 631 -22.10 23.14 13.53
CA GLY A 631 -22.56 24.30 14.31
C GLY A 631 -24.07 24.44 14.55
N VAL A 632 -24.44 25.63 15.05
CA VAL A 632 -25.82 26.11 15.09
C VAL A 632 -25.88 27.54 14.56
N ILE A 633 -26.88 27.86 13.75
CA ILE A 633 -27.17 29.21 13.26
C ILE A 633 -28.43 29.74 13.95
N PHE A 634 -28.32 30.91 14.54
CA PHE A 634 -29.44 31.65 15.13
C PHE A 634 -29.89 32.73 14.15
N ILE A 635 -31.19 32.78 13.90
CA ILE A 635 -31.85 33.71 12.98
C ILE A 635 -32.89 34.49 13.78
N TRP A 636 -32.88 35.82 13.71
CA TRP A 636 -33.86 36.67 14.44
C TRP A 636 -34.67 37.57 13.51
N ASP A 637 -35.80 38.09 14.03
CA ASP A 637 -36.82 38.85 13.30
C ASP A 637 -37.42 38.09 12.12
N VAL A 638 -37.79 36.82 12.35
CA VAL A 638 -38.55 35.95 11.43
C VAL A 638 -40.05 36.21 11.55
#